data_AF-A0A939WCY2-F1
#
_entry.id   AF-A0A939WCY2-F1
#
_cell.length_a   1.000
_cell.length_b   1.000
_cell.length_c   1.000
_cell.angle_alpha   90.00
_cell.angle_beta   90.00
_cell.angle_gamma   90.00
#
_symmetry.space_group_name_H-M   'P 1'
#
loop_
_entity.id
_entity.type
_entity.pdbx_description
1 polymer ?
#
loop_
_entity_poly.entity_id
_entity_poly.type
_entity_poly.pdbx_seq_one_letter_code
_entity_poly.pdbx_strand_id
1 'polypeptide(L)'
;MFETIVSEYPEEAEAYWGLLLCKFGIEYVDDPGTGKKVPTCHRSSFDGIMDDPDFEMVMECSDTVARSVYRDEAKAIEALRIGINEVSSKEAPYDIFICYKETDDAGNRTIDSVIAQDVYQALVEKGYKVFFSRISLEDKLGQEYEPYIFAALHSAKIMLAFGTDYEYYNAVWVKNEWSRFLSLIEKGAKKTLIPCYKGIDAYDMPKEFARLQAQDMGKVGAIQDLLRGIEKILGAKNQNADASLGAMKEGDLTKIGLIKRAFMFITEEEWSHAKRYAEKVLDIDPQDGEAYLVKAMADLRVSHLGLISDVTVFENNPNTQKALRYGSDALRADINGYIAAYKSAEMMRIKEEEERKKKEEQAAQEAAEKVIATLTSGGQSLAQKYADAKQKLSKLNQICDNYDEIVVRIQKLTAQRTKTTEKLTELRSQYDSLGMFAGKEKKRLESEISDTNEELYQLDTKLAYASEMLGGYTTKEEAQKALVATRADVAVLYTRVTGGVVESETEWSFAQALKVLLSNPRVIEIVSEKNLKEVGTYKGFVKIMFGRYPQTPRSEISDIEWLVLKSEENRALLISKDALTSQKYSESNTEVPWEKCSLRKWLNEMFINGAFDEKEKKIILSTPVAAEKTPSYSASSENDTIDKIFVLNSLEANLYFGSNSVRACQGTAYCRAQGGLTDEAGPCKWWLRSAGAYVSDDGSVNFGGRSVFAGINAVRPALWINIEA
;
A
#
# COMPACT_ATOMS: atom_id res chain seq x y z
N MET A 1 17.52 30.17 23.02
CA MET A 1 16.18 30.68 23.38
C MET A 1 15.64 29.93 24.60
N PHE A 2 15.33 28.64 24.50
CA PHE A 2 14.82 27.88 25.66
C PHE A 2 15.80 27.84 26.84
N GLU A 3 17.12 27.78 26.60
CA GLU A 3 18.14 27.90 27.68
C GLU A 3 18.02 29.22 28.45
N THR A 4 17.73 30.31 27.75
CA THR A 4 17.50 31.63 28.35
C THR A 4 16.21 31.64 29.18
N ILE A 5 15.14 31.02 28.66
CA ILE A 5 13.87 30.92 29.37
C ILE A 5 14.03 30.08 30.64
N VAL A 6 14.73 28.94 30.58
CA VAL A 6 15.02 28.11 31.76
C VAL A 6 15.87 28.88 32.78
N SER A 7 16.81 29.72 32.33
CA SER A 7 17.63 30.54 33.24
C SER A 7 16.84 31.65 33.95
N GLU A 8 15.80 32.20 33.31
CA GLU A 8 14.97 33.27 33.84
C GLU A 8 13.74 32.74 34.62
N TYR A 9 13.23 31.57 34.22
CA TYR A 9 12.03 30.92 34.75
C TYR A 9 12.29 29.41 34.98
N PRO A 10 12.98 29.04 36.07
CA PRO A 10 13.41 27.65 36.31
C PRO A 10 12.27 26.65 36.60
N GLU A 11 11.05 27.14 36.82
CA GLU A 11 9.85 26.33 37.10
C GLU A 11 8.97 26.11 35.85
N GLU A 12 9.37 26.62 34.68
CA GLU A 12 8.58 26.53 33.44
C GLU A 12 8.81 25.18 32.74
N ALA A 13 7.88 24.23 32.88
CA ALA A 13 7.99 22.88 32.31
C ALA A 13 8.08 22.88 30.78
N GLU A 14 7.35 23.78 30.13
CA GLU A 14 7.31 23.98 28.68
C GLU A 14 8.69 24.34 28.12
N ALA A 15 9.49 25.07 28.90
CA ALA A 15 10.83 25.48 28.49
C ALA A 15 11.80 24.27 28.48
N TYR A 16 11.74 23.41 29.50
CA TYR A 16 12.50 22.16 29.53
C TYR A 16 12.01 21.17 28.46
N TRP A 17 10.70 21.10 28.22
CA TRP A 17 10.15 20.29 27.13
C TRP A 17 10.65 20.79 25.77
N GLY A 18 10.68 22.11 25.55
CA GLY A 18 11.27 22.73 24.36
C GLY A 18 12.75 22.40 24.18
N LEU A 19 13.54 22.35 25.26
CA LEU A 19 14.93 21.90 25.23
C LEU A 19 15.05 20.43 24.79
N LEU A 20 14.22 19.53 25.32
CA LEU A 20 14.19 18.12 24.93
C LEU A 20 13.85 17.97 23.45
N LEU A 21 12.80 18.61 22.97
CA LEU A 21 12.42 18.55 21.56
C LEU A 21 13.55 19.05 20.65
N CYS A 22 14.24 20.13 21.04
CA CYS A 22 15.40 20.64 20.31
C CYS A 22 16.60 19.67 20.34
N LYS A 23 16.84 19.02 21.48
CA LYS A 23 17.94 18.07 21.69
C LYS A 23 17.76 16.82 20.85
N PHE A 24 16.55 16.24 20.86
CA PHE A 24 16.18 15.05 20.10
C PHE A 24 15.69 15.33 18.67
N GLY A 25 15.67 16.61 18.26
CA GLY A 25 15.25 17.03 16.91
C GLY A 25 13.84 16.58 16.57
N ILE A 26 12.91 16.72 17.51
CA ILE A 26 11.52 16.31 17.36
C ILE A 26 10.70 17.48 16.80
N GLU A 27 10.00 17.22 15.71
CA GLU A 27 9.01 18.12 15.12
C GLU A 27 7.63 17.48 15.12
N TYR A 28 6.61 18.25 15.51
CA TYR A 28 5.24 17.79 15.51
C TYR A 28 4.54 18.16 14.21
N VAL A 29 4.25 17.15 13.40
CA VAL A 29 3.61 17.30 12.08
C VAL A 29 2.15 16.84 12.16
N ASP A 30 1.27 17.48 11.41
CA ASP A 30 -0.14 17.09 11.35
C ASP A 30 -0.30 15.76 10.57
N ASP A 31 -0.90 14.76 11.20
CA ASP A 31 -1.27 13.51 10.54
C ASP A 31 -2.47 13.75 9.60
N PRO A 32 -2.33 13.55 8.27
CA PRO A 32 -3.40 13.80 7.30
C PRO A 32 -4.66 12.97 7.53
N GLY A 33 -4.55 11.81 8.19
CA GLY A 33 -5.69 10.93 8.45
C GLY A 33 -6.47 11.29 9.71
N THR A 34 -5.79 11.70 10.78
CA THR A 34 -6.42 11.94 12.10
C THR A 34 -6.48 13.40 12.52
N GLY A 35 -5.77 14.30 11.82
CA GLY A 35 -5.61 15.70 12.19
C GLY A 35 -4.89 15.92 13.53
N LYS A 36 -4.31 14.85 14.11
CA LYS A 36 -3.51 14.93 15.33
C LYS A 36 -2.07 15.25 15.01
N LYS A 37 -1.41 15.98 15.91
CA LYS A 37 0.02 16.20 15.83
C LYS A 37 0.78 14.95 16.25
N VAL A 38 1.64 14.45 15.37
CA VAL A 38 2.50 13.29 15.63
C VAL A 38 3.96 13.72 15.65
N PRO A 39 4.77 13.22 16.60
CA PRO A 39 6.19 13.54 16.63
C PRO A 39 6.92 12.86 15.46
N THR A 40 7.84 13.59 14.84
CA THR A 40 8.77 13.11 13.81
C THR A 40 10.18 13.43 14.26
N CYS A 41 11.12 12.50 14.12
CA CYS A 41 12.50 12.68 14.57
C CYS A 41 13.43 12.97 13.39
N HIS A 42 14.19 14.05 13.50
CA HIS A 42 15.23 14.46 12.54
C HIS A 42 16.64 14.39 13.12
N ARG A 43 16.75 14.03 14.41
CA ARG A 43 18.02 13.87 15.12
C ARG A 43 17.96 12.70 16.08
N SER A 44 17.99 11.50 15.51
CA SER A 44 17.98 10.26 16.28
C SER A 44 19.22 10.10 17.14
N SER A 45 19.02 9.55 18.34
CA SER A 45 20.06 9.19 19.32
C SER A 45 19.81 7.79 19.88
N PHE A 46 20.86 7.15 20.39
CA PHE A 46 20.73 5.93 21.20
C PHE A 46 20.28 6.20 22.63
N ASP A 47 20.37 7.44 23.09
CA ASP A 47 19.92 7.84 24.43
C ASP A 47 18.39 7.94 24.47
N GLY A 48 17.75 7.44 25.53
CA GLY A 48 16.30 7.53 25.70
C GLY A 48 15.88 8.91 26.15
N ILE A 49 14.75 9.43 25.64
CA ILE A 49 14.24 10.75 26.05
C ILE A 49 13.85 10.77 27.53
N MET A 50 13.42 9.62 28.07
CA MET A 50 13.02 9.49 29.47
C MET A 50 14.19 9.44 30.45
N ASP A 51 15.41 9.16 29.96
CA ASP A 51 16.62 9.10 30.78
C ASP A 51 17.32 10.47 30.86
N ASP A 52 16.75 11.49 30.21
CA ASP A 52 17.34 12.82 30.12
C ASP A 52 17.04 13.65 31.37
N PRO A 53 18.04 14.33 31.98
CA PRO A 53 17.81 15.20 33.14
C PRO A 53 16.77 16.29 32.90
N ASP A 54 16.67 16.81 31.66
CA ASP A 54 15.66 17.82 31.34
C ASP A 54 14.23 17.23 31.38
N PHE A 55 14.06 15.92 31.16
CA PHE A 55 12.76 15.24 31.29
C PHE A 55 12.34 15.07 32.75
N GLU A 56 13.29 14.83 33.65
CA GLU A 56 13.01 14.84 35.09
C GLU A 56 12.49 16.22 35.52
N MET A 57 13.12 17.31 35.02
CA MET A 57 12.65 18.68 35.29
C MET A 57 11.24 18.95 34.75
N VAL A 58 10.91 18.46 33.54
CA VAL A 58 9.53 18.54 33.01
C VAL A 58 8.55 17.84 33.95
N MET A 59 8.89 16.67 34.48
CA MET A 59 8.03 15.94 35.42
C MET A 59 7.88 16.67 36.76
N GLU A 60 8.95 17.28 37.28
CA GLU A 60 8.90 18.02 38.55
C GLU A 60 8.06 19.29 38.43
N CYS A 61 8.28 20.08 37.38
CA CYS A 61 7.67 21.39 37.16
C CYS A 61 6.21 21.34 36.65
N SER A 62 5.77 20.21 36.08
CA SER A 62 4.41 20.07 35.52
C SER A 62 3.34 19.78 36.57
N ASP A 63 2.09 20.21 36.33
CA ASP A 63 0.94 19.78 37.12
C ASP A 63 0.53 18.31 36.84
N THR A 64 -0.42 17.77 37.60
CA THR A 64 -0.84 16.37 37.45
C THR A 64 -1.42 16.00 36.08
N VAL A 65 -2.06 16.94 35.39
CA VAL A 65 -2.66 16.70 34.07
C VAL A 65 -1.57 16.80 33.00
N ALA A 66 -0.75 17.85 33.04
CA ALA A 66 0.37 18.07 32.13
C ALA A 66 1.42 16.94 32.21
N ARG A 67 1.74 16.44 33.42
CA ARG A 67 2.64 15.27 33.58
C ARG A 67 2.17 14.05 32.81
N SER A 68 0.86 13.79 32.80
CA SER A 68 0.31 12.65 32.05
C SER A 68 0.52 12.84 30.56
N VAL A 69 0.28 14.06 30.04
CA VAL A 69 0.47 14.40 28.63
C VAL A 69 1.94 14.25 28.24
N TYR A 70 2.86 14.91 28.94
CA TYR A 70 4.29 14.83 28.64
C TYR A 70 4.84 13.40 28.74
N ARG A 71 4.32 12.58 29.65
CA ARG A 71 4.70 11.17 29.74
C ARG A 71 4.23 10.36 28.53
N ASP A 72 3.01 10.61 28.04
CA ASP A 72 2.50 9.90 26.87
C ASP A 72 3.19 10.37 25.58
N GLU A 73 3.51 11.66 25.48
CA GLU A 73 4.34 12.22 24.41
C GLU A 73 5.77 11.64 24.41
N ALA A 74 6.41 11.56 25.58
CA ALA A 74 7.72 10.95 25.71
C ALA A 74 7.72 9.46 25.32
N LYS A 75 6.65 8.71 25.65
CA LYS A 75 6.49 7.31 25.18
C LYS A 75 6.38 7.22 23.67
N ALA A 76 5.66 8.15 23.03
CA ALA A 76 5.53 8.17 21.58
C ALA A 76 6.89 8.43 20.91
N ILE A 77 7.66 9.39 21.42
CA ILE A 77 9.02 9.68 20.94
C ILE A 77 9.95 8.48 21.17
N GLU A 78 9.84 7.83 22.33
CA GLU A 78 10.65 6.65 22.66
C GLU A 78 10.32 5.45 21.75
N ALA A 79 9.05 5.24 21.40
CA ALA A 79 8.64 4.22 20.43
C ALA A 79 9.23 4.49 19.04
N LEU A 80 9.28 5.75 18.60
CA LEU A 80 9.93 6.13 17.34
C LEU A 80 11.43 5.84 17.37
N ARG A 81 12.12 6.19 18.48
CA ARG A 81 13.55 5.89 18.68
C ARG A 81 13.84 4.40 18.57
N ILE A 82 13.01 3.57 19.22
CA ILE A 82 13.12 2.10 19.16
C ILE A 82 12.95 1.62 17.72
N GLY A 83 11.93 2.09 17.00
CA GLY A 83 11.71 1.73 15.59
C GLY A 83 12.88 2.10 14.69
N ILE A 84 13.45 3.30 14.89
CA ILE A 84 14.65 3.78 14.16
C ILE A 84 15.84 2.85 14.43
N ASN A 85 16.07 2.50 15.69
CA ASN A 85 17.14 1.57 16.08
C ASN A 85 16.95 0.18 15.47
N GLU A 86 15.73 -0.35 15.46
CA GLU A 86 15.43 -1.66 14.87
C GLU A 86 15.71 -1.71 13.37
N VAL A 87 15.29 -0.69 12.61
CA VAL A 87 15.55 -0.60 11.16
C VAL A 87 17.05 -0.43 10.92
N SER A 88 17.70 0.48 11.64
CA SER A 88 19.13 0.74 11.49
C SER A 88 20.01 -0.48 11.82
N SER A 89 19.57 -1.34 12.75
CA SER A 89 20.31 -2.56 13.14
C SER A 89 20.31 -3.65 12.05
N LYS A 90 19.35 -3.59 11.13
CA LYS A 90 19.23 -4.54 10.01
C LYS A 90 20.03 -4.08 8.79
N GLU A 91 20.36 -2.79 8.71
CA GLU A 91 21.15 -2.23 7.62
C GLU A 91 22.60 -2.68 7.69
N ALA A 92 23.14 -3.13 6.54
CA ALA A 92 24.56 -3.47 6.47
C ALA A 92 25.43 -2.20 6.63
N PRO A 93 26.56 -2.27 7.35
CA PRO A 93 27.34 -1.09 7.72
C PRO A 93 27.98 -0.42 6.50
N TYR A 94 27.91 0.91 6.46
CA TYR A 94 28.54 1.72 5.43
C TYR A 94 30.01 1.96 5.76
N ASP A 95 30.87 2.05 4.74
CA ASP A 95 32.27 2.47 4.88
C ASP A 95 32.37 4.00 4.87
N ILE A 96 31.60 4.65 4.00
CA ILE A 96 31.70 6.09 3.68
C ILE A 96 30.31 6.72 3.63
N PHE A 97 30.17 7.92 4.17
CA PHE A 97 28.97 8.77 4.10
C PHE A 97 29.26 10.00 3.23
N ILE A 98 28.41 10.30 2.26
CA ILE A 98 28.51 11.52 1.45
C ILE A 98 27.42 12.51 1.88
N CYS A 99 27.87 13.66 2.40
CA CYS A 99 27.05 14.77 2.87
C CYS A 99 27.16 15.93 1.86
N TYR A 100 26.04 16.42 1.34
CA TYR A 100 26.02 17.44 0.28
C TYR A 100 24.62 18.07 0.15
N LYS A 101 24.54 19.24 -0.49
CA LYS A 101 23.25 19.86 -0.83
C LYS A 101 22.76 19.34 -2.18
N GLU A 102 21.57 18.74 -2.26
CA GLU A 102 21.03 18.15 -3.50
C GLU A 102 20.58 19.21 -4.53
N THR A 103 19.70 20.14 -4.14
CA THR A 103 19.13 21.16 -5.02
C THR A 103 19.42 22.59 -4.56
N ASP A 104 19.52 23.53 -5.50
CA ASP A 104 19.50 24.96 -5.23
C ASP A 104 18.08 25.49 -4.98
N ASP A 105 17.93 26.79 -4.72
CA ASP A 105 16.64 27.45 -4.47
C ASP A 105 15.68 27.41 -5.68
N ALA A 106 16.21 27.16 -6.88
CA ALA A 106 15.43 26.98 -8.11
C ALA A 106 15.05 25.52 -8.37
N GLY A 107 15.43 24.60 -7.48
CA GLY A 107 15.16 23.16 -7.61
C GLY A 107 16.11 22.43 -8.58
N ASN A 108 17.15 23.10 -9.08
CA ASN A 108 18.15 22.47 -9.94
C ASN A 108 19.24 21.81 -9.12
N ARG A 109 19.92 20.83 -9.71
CA ARG A 109 21.07 20.17 -9.08
C ARG A 109 22.19 21.17 -8.78
N THR A 110 22.70 21.13 -7.55
CA THR A 110 23.89 21.91 -7.19
C THR A 110 25.16 21.32 -7.81
N ILE A 111 26.23 22.12 -7.85
CA ILE A 111 27.57 21.66 -8.22
C ILE A 111 28.05 20.57 -7.24
N ASP A 112 27.72 20.70 -5.96
CA ASP A 112 28.03 19.70 -4.92
C ASP A 112 27.47 18.33 -5.30
N SER A 113 26.20 18.28 -5.70
CA SER A 113 25.53 17.02 -6.08
C SER A 113 26.19 16.33 -7.26
N VAL A 114 26.75 17.11 -8.21
CA VAL A 114 27.41 16.58 -9.40
C VAL A 114 28.76 15.99 -9.03
N ILE A 115 29.58 16.72 -8.28
CA ILE A 115 30.90 16.24 -7.84
C ILE A 115 30.74 15.03 -6.91
N ALA A 116 29.77 15.08 -5.99
CA ALA A 116 29.46 13.98 -5.09
C ALA A 116 29.07 12.69 -5.84
N GLN A 117 28.32 12.81 -6.95
CA GLN A 117 27.97 11.67 -7.80
C GLN A 117 29.20 11.04 -8.46
N ASP A 118 30.11 11.84 -9.00
CA ASP A 118 31.34 11.34 -9.64
C ASP A 118 32.23 10.60 -8.63
N VAL A 119 32.35 11.16 -7.41
CA VAL A 119 33.10 10.53 -6.32
C VAL A 119 32.42 9.26 -5.82
N TYR A 120 31.08 9.26 -5.69
CA TYR A 120 30.30 8.07 -5.33
C TYR A 120 30.60 6.91 -6.29
N GLN A 121 30.48 7.16 -7.60
CA GLN A 121 30.70 6.14 -8.62
C GLN A 121 32.12 5.54 -8.51
N ALA A 122 33.13 6.39 -8.39
CA ALA A 122 34.51 5.94 -8.28
C ALA A 122 34.81 5.15 -6.98
N LEU A 123 34.11 5.47 -5.89
CA LEU A 123 34.21 4.73 -4.62
C LEU A 123 33.53 3.37 -4.68
N VAL A 124 32.36 3.29 -5.31
CA VAL A 124 31.63 2.03 -5.52
C VAL A 124 32.41 1.10 -6.46
N GLU A 125 33.03 1.63 -7.51
CA GLU A 125 33.93 0.86 -8.40
C GLU A 125 35.13 0.26 -7.67
N LYS A 126 35.60 0.91 -6.60
CA LYS A 126 36.63 0.38 -5.69
C LYS A 126 36.11 -0.59 -4.64
N GLY A 127 34.80 -0.88 -4.63
CA GLY A 127 34.16 -1.84 -3.75
C GLY A 127 33.83 -1.31 -2.34
N TYR A 128 33.80 0.00 -2.14
CA TYR A 128 33.35 0.58 -0.87
C TYR A 128 31.82 0.63 -0.79
N LYS A 129 31.26 0.35 0.40
CA LYS A 129 29.83 0.59 0.64
C LYS A 129 29.62 2.06 1.01
N VAL A 130 29.04 2.83 0.10
CA VAL A 130 28.89 4.30 0.25
C VAL A 130 27.42 4.65 0.46
N PHE A 131 27.15 5.44 1.50
CA PHE A 131 25.85 6.07 1.68
C PHE A 131 25.82 7.38 0.88
N PHE A 132 24.86 7.47 -0.03
CA PHE A 132 24.65 8.66 -0.85
C PHE A 132 23.15 8.88 -0.95
N SER A 133 22.65 9.93 -0.29
CA SER A 133 21.22 10.12 -0.01
C SER A 133 20.32 9.96 -1.24
N ARG A 134 20.72 10.51 -2.40
CA ARG A 134 19.99 10.36 -3.68
C ARG A 134 19.77 8.90 -4.11
N ILE A 135 20.73 8.00 -3.86
CA ILE A 135 20.66 6.59 -4.29
C ILE A 135 20.20 5.70 -3.12
N SER A 136 20.77 5.91 -1.94
CA SER A 136 20.50 5.08 -0.76
C SER A 136 19.09 5.27 -0.18
N LEU A 137 18.40 6.36 -0.53
CA LEU A 137 17.03 6.65 -0.08
C LEU A 137 16.00 6.65 -1.22
N GLU A 138 16.39 6.31 -2.45
CA GLU A 138 15.52 6.40 -3.65
C GLU A 138 14.24 5.56 -3.53
N ASP A 139 14.32 4.41 -2.86
CA ASP A 139 13.22 3.47 -2.64
C ASP A 139 12.50 3.67 -1.30
N LYS A 140 12.86 4.71 -0.52
CA LYS A 140 12.32 4.96 0.82
C LYS A 140 11.27 6.08 0.78
N LEU A 141 10.30 6.02 1.68
CA LEU A 141 9.35 7.11 1.89
C LEU A 141 10.00 8.19 2.75
N GLY A 142 9.68 9.47 2.51
CA GLY A 142 10.33 10.60 3.19
C GLY A 142 10.29 10.59 4.72
N GLN A 143 9.27 9.98 5.32
CA GLN A 143 9.15 9.80 6.77
C GLN A 143 10.08 8.69 7.32
N GLU A 144 10.58 7.81 6.46
CA GLU A 144 11.46 6.69 6.80
C GLU A 144 12.94 6.97 6.51
N TYR A 145 13.33 8.16 6.06
CA TYR A 145 14.72 8.47 5.72
C TYR A 145 15.67 8.42 6.93
N GLU A 146 15.22 8.94 8.07
CA GLU A 146 16.05 9.10 9.26
C GLU A 146 16.65 7.77 9.76
N PRO A 147 15.94 6.64 9.83
CA PRO A 147 16.55 5.36 10.20
C PRO A 147 17.78 4.98 9.37
N TYR A 148 17.76 5.20 8.06
CA TYR A 148 18.87 4.85 7.16
C TYR A 148 20.00 5.87 7.25
N ILE A 149 19.68 7.16 7.39
CA ILE A 149 20.67 8.22 7.63
C ILE A 149 21.40 7.96 8.96
N PHE A 150 20.65 7.61 10.01
CA PHE A 150 21.19 7.25 11.32
C PHE A 150 22.11 6.03 11.24
N ALA A 151 21.68 4.96 10.57
CA ALA A 151 22.50 3.77 10.34
C ALA A 151 23.82 4.12 9.63
N ALA A 152 23.75 4.97 8.60
CA ALA A 152 24.91 5.37 7.82
C ALA A 152 25.86 6.27 8.61
N LEU A 153 25.37 7.27 9.35
CA LEU A 153 26.20 8.14 10.20
C LEU A 153 26.96 7.33 11.27
N HIS A 154 26.29 6.34 11.88
CA HIS A 154 26.89 5.52 12.92
C HIS A 154 27.85 4.44 12.39
N SER A 155 27.59 3.86 11.22
CA SER A 155 28.47 2.83 10.65
C SER A 155 29.65 3.39 9.85
N ALA A 156 29.46 4.48 9.10
CA ALA A 156 30.49 5.05 8.24
C ALA A 156 31.74 5.47 9.02
N LYS A 157 32.91 5.11 8.49
CA LYS A 157 34.21 5.49 9.05
C LYS A 157 34.68 6.84 8.52
N ILE A 158 34.28 7.18 7.30
CA ILE A 158 34.62 8.46 6.66
C ILE A 158 33.35 9.20 6.27
N MET A 159 33.30 10.50 6.54
CA MET A 159 32.31 11.40 5.96
C MET A 159 33.00 12.34 4.96
N LEU A 160 32.44 12.43 3.76
CA LEU A 160 32.82 13.41 2.74
C LEU A 160 31.77 14.51 2.73
N ALA A 161 32.13 15.71 3.18
CA ALA A 161 31.20 16.85 3.22
C ALA A 161 31.51 17.77 2.03
N PHE A 162 30.64 17.79 1.03
CA PHE A 162 30.80 18.62 -0.16
C PHE A 162 30.17 20.00 0.03
N GLY A 163 30.90 21.04 -0.38
CA GLY A 163 30.37 22.39 -0.42
C GLY A 163 31.14 23.30 -1.36
N THR A 164 30.40 23.92 -2.28
CA THR A 164 30.87 24.98 -3.18
C THR A 164 30.40 26.37 -2.76
N ASP A 165 29.70 26.48 -1.63
CA ASP A 165 29.19 27.74 -1.08
C ASP A 165 29.09 27.65 0.46
N TYR A 166 29.24 28.79 1.15
CA TYR A 166 28.95 28.93 2.57
C TYR A 166 27.52 28.51 2.90
N GLU A 167 26.54 28.89 2.06
CA GLU A 167 25.14 28.57 2.30
C GLU A 167 24.86 27.07 2.22
N TYR A 168 25.58 26.34 1.36
CA TYR A 168 25.37 24.91 1.18
C TYR A 168 25.88 24.10 2.38
N TYR A 169 27.04 24.45 2.94
CA TYR A 169 27.50 23.84 4.19
C TYR A 169 26.60 24.15 5.38
N ASN A 170 25.93 25.31 5.36
CA ASN A 170 25.04 25.75 6.42
C ASN A 170 23.57 25.40 6.19
N ALA A 171 23.23 24.75 5.07
CA ALA A 171 21.89 24.27 4.80
C ALA A 171 21.44 23.33 5.93
N VAL A 172 20.18 23.47 6.36
CA VAL A 172 19.63 22.82 7.57
C VAL A 172 19.99 21.33 7.66
N TRP A 173 19.79 20.60 6.57
CA TRP A 173 20.06 19.17 6.49
C TRP A 173 21.56 18.82 6.49
N VAL A 174 22.34 19.50 5.65
CA VAL A 174 23.81 19.31 5.54
C VAL A 174 24.47 19.58 6.89
N LYS A 175 24.09 20.68 7.53
CA LYS A 175 24.56 21.06 8.86
C LYS A 175 24.23 20.04 9.93
N ASN A 176 23.02 19.50 9.91
CA ASN A 176 22.60 18.47 10.87
C ASN A 176 23.44 17.18 10.70
N GLU A 177 23.75 16.77 9.48
CA GLU A 177 24.55 15.56 9.21
C GLU A 177 26.00 15.70 9.69
N TRP A 178 26.72 16.74 9.24
CA TRP A 178 28.13 16.88 9.60
C TRP A 178 28.32 17.20 11.08
N SER A 179 27.42 17.95 11.71
CA SER A 179 27.51 18.24 13.15
C SER A 179 27.31 16.99 14.01
N ARG A 180 26.37 16.11 13.63
CA ARG A 180 26.20 14.79 14.27
C ARG A 180 27.45 13.93 14.12
N PHE A 181 28.04 13.91 12.93
CA PHE A 181 29.25 13.13 12.68
C PHE A 181 30.45 13.64 13.48
N LEU A 182 30.63 14.96 13.60
CA LEU A 182 31.64 15.57 14.47
C LEU A 182 31.40 15.26 15.94
N SER A 183 30.14 15.30 16.41
CA SER A 183 29.80 14.93 17.79
C SER A 183 30.19 13.48 18.12
N LEU A 184 30.06 12.55 17.15
CA LEU A 184 30.54 11.18 17.32
C LEU A 184 32.06 11.10 17.46
N ILE A 185 32.80 11.91 16.70
CA ILE A 185 34.26 12.01 16.81
C ILE A 185 34.66 12.57 18.18
N GLU A 186 33.99 13.62 18.66
CA GLU A 186 34.23 14.22 19.98
C GLU A 186 33.95 13.23 21.12
N LYS A 187 32.93 12.38 20.97
CA LYS A 187 32.62 11.26 21.88
C LYS A 187 33.60 10.07 21.76
N GLY A 188 34.66 10.18 20.94
CA GLY A 188 35.74 9.21 20.85
C GLY A 188 35.61 8.16 19.74
N ALA A 189 34.64 8.30 18.81
CA ALA A 189 34.52 7.38 17.69
C ALA A 189 35.71 7.52 16.71
N LYS A 190 36.26 6.38 16.25
CA LYS A 190 37.32 6.35 15.23
C LYS A 190 36.74 6.64 13.84
N LYS A 191 36.45 7.90 13.58
CA LYS A 191 35.85 8.41 12.33
C LYS A 191 36.66 9.58 11.79
N THR A 192 36.53 9.88 10.50
CA THR A 192 37.22 10.99 9.85
C THR A 192 36.26 11.76 8.96
N LEU A 193 36.19 13.09 9.15
CA LEU A 193 35.45 13.98 8.26
C LEU A 193 36.44 14.68 7.33
N ILE A 194 36.18 14.63 6.03
CA ILE A 194 36.97 15.27 4.98
C ILE A 194 36.10 16.33 4.29
N PRO A 195 36.31 17.63 4.56
CA PRO A 195 35.66 18.68 3.80
C PRO A 195 36.14 18.66 2.35
N CYS A 196 35.23 18.58 1.40
CA CYS A 196 35.48 18.53 -0.03
C CYS A 196 34.93 19.80 -0.66
N TYR A 197 35.79 20.74 -1.02
CA TYR A 197 35.36 22.07 -1.45
C TYR A 197 35.82 22.39 -2.86
N LYS A 198 35.13 23.32 -3.53
CA LYS A 198 35.53 23.82 -4.84
C LYS A 198 35.17 25.29 -4.95
N GLY A 199 36.17 26.12 -5.26
CA GLY A 199 35.96 27.54 -5.59
C GLY A 199 35.57 28.43 -4.41
N ILE A 200 35.77 27.97 -3.17
CA ILE A 200 35.52 28.73 -1.94
C ILE A 200 36.77 28.81 -1.07
N ASP A 201 36.83 29.84 -0.23
CA ASP A 201 37.96 30.08 0.67
C ASP A 201 37.71 29.50 2.08
N ALA A 202 38.77 29.47 2.90
CA ALA A 202 38.70 28.90 4.25
C ALA A 202 37.69 29.61 5.20
N TYR A 203 37.30 30.85 4.89
CA TYR A 203 36.30 31.61 5.65
C TYR A 203 34.86 31.20 5.33
N ASP A 204 34.62 30.62 4.15
CA ASP A 204 33.32 30.15 3.69
C ASP A 204 33.02 28.73 4.21
N MET A 205 34.00 28.06 4.80
CA MET A 205 33.83 26.78 5.47
C MET A 205 33.35 26.97 6.92
N PRO A 206 32.53 26.03 7.45
CA PRO A 206 32.21 25.99 8.87
C PRO A 206 33.46 26.08 9.75
N LYS A 207 33.40 26.86 10.82
CA LYS A 207 34.56 27.10 11.71
C LYS A 207 35.06 25.80 12.35
N GLU A 208 34.14 24.86 12.53
CA GLU A 208 34.35 23.50 13.00
C GLU A 208 35.29 22.70 12.07
N PHE A 209 35.37 23.04 10.78
CA PHE A 209 36.22 22.38 9.80
C PHE A 209 37.65 22.90 9.78
N ALA A 210 37.94 24.02 10.46
CA ALA A 210 39.25 24.68 10.41
C ALA A 210 40.42 23.77 10.85
N ARG A 211 40.14 22.72 11.63
CA ARG A 211 41.15 21.75 12.12
C ARG A 211 41.20 20.46 11.30
N LEU A 212 40.37 20.32 10.27
CA LEU A 212 40.25 19.11 9.46
C LEU A 212 41.07 19.23 8.18
N GLN A 213 41.53 18.09 7.67
CA GLN A 213 42.18 18.04 6.36
C GLN A 213 41.13 18.14 5.26
N ALA A 214 41.09 19.27 4.57
CA ALA A 214 40.18 19.52 3.46
C ALA A 214 40.80 19.12 2.10
N GLN A 215 39.96 18.67 1.18
CA GLN A 215 40.30 18.32 -0.19
C GLN A 215 39.70 19.34 -1.16
N ASP A 216 40.57 19.95 -1.97
CA ASP A 216 40.17 20.84 -3.05
C ASP A 216 39.77 20.02 -4.28
N MET A 217 38.48 20.03 -4.60
CA MET A 217 37.86 19.33 -5.72
C MET A 217 37.92 20.11 -7.04
N GLY A 218 38.50 21.33 -7.04
CA GLY A 218 38.76 22.10 -8.25
C GLY A 218 40.04 21.71 -8.99
N LYS A 219 40.93 20.94 -8.35
CA LYS A 219 42.23 20.54 -8.93
C LYS A 219 42.10 19.36 -9.89
N VAL A 220 42.92 19.37 -10.95
CA VAL A 220 43.06 18.22 -11.85
C VAL A 220 43.60 17.03 -11.07
N GLY A 221 42.89 15.90 -11.10
CA GLY A 221 43.24 14.69 -10.34
C GLY A 221 42.70 14.66 -8.90
N ALA A 222 41.94 15.65 -8.45
CA ALA A 222 41.42 15.72 -7.08
C ALA A 222 40.65 14.47 -6.64
N ILE A 223 39.86 13.86 -7.54
CA ILE A 223 39.16 12.60 -7.25
C ILE A 223 40.16 11.47 -6.95
N GLN A 224 41.23 11.35 -7.73
CA GLN A 224 42.24 10.30 -7.53
C GLN A 224 42.98 10.49 -6.20
N ASP A 225 43.32 11.73 -5.85
CA ASP A 225 43.96 12.06 -4.57
C ASP A 225 43.03 11.77 -3.39
N LEU A 226 41.74 12.11 -3.51
CA LEU A 226 40.72 11.81 -2.51
C LEU A 226 40.59 10.30 -2.29
N LEU A 227 40.46 9.52 -3.38
CA LEU A 227 40.37 8.06 -3.32
C LEU A 227 41.60 7.44 -2.66
N ARG A 228 42.80 7.95 -2.97
CA ARG A 228 44.06 7.49 -2.35
C ARG A 228 44.10 7.82 -0.85
N GLY A 229 43.60 9.00 -0.46
CA GLY A 229 43.47 9.40 0.94
C GLY A 229 42.52 8.48 1.71
N ILE A 230 41.36 8.18 1.11
CA ILE A 230 40.35 7.26 1.65
C ILE A 230 40.92 5.85 1.80
N GLU A 231 41.63 5.34 0.79
CA GLU A 231 42.26 4.02 0.81
C GLU A 231 43.29 3.89 1.94
N LYS A 232 44.05 4.97 2.21
CA LYS A 232 45.01 5.02 3.31
C LYS A 232 44.33 4.99 4.69
N ILE A 233 43.15 5.58 4.82
CA ILE A 233 42.40 5.65 6.09
C ILE A 233 41.67 4.32 6.36
N LEU A 234 41.05 3.73 5.34
CA LEU A 234 40.28 2.48 5.48
C LEU A 234 41.15 1.22 5.41
N GLY A 235 42.39 1.35 4.93
CA GLY A 235 43.30 0.23 4.65
C GLY A 235 42.98 -0.42 3.30
N ALA A 236 44.01 -0.94 2.62
CA ALA A 236 43.84 -1.65 1.35
C ALA A 236 42.99 -2.90 1.56
N LYS A 237 41.75 -2.90 1.07
CA LYS A 237 40.97 -4.14 0.88
C LYS A 237 41.54 -4.80 -0.39
N ASN A 238 42.28 -5.89 -0.20
CA ASN A 238 42.91 -6.78 -1.19
C ASN A 238 44.12 -6.22 -1.98
N GLN A 239 45.31 -6.41 -1.42
CA GLN A 239 46.53 -6.69 -2.20
C GLN A 239 47.01 -8.10 -1.86
N ASN A 240 46.64 -9.08 -2.68
CA ASN A 240 47.30 -10.39 -2.74
C ASN A 240 47.26 -10.90 -4.18
N ALA A 241 47.90 -10.15 -5.09
CA ALA A 241 48.17 -10.62 -6.45
C ALA A 241 49.20 -9.71 -7.17
N ASP A 242 50.36 -9.42 -6.58
CA ASP A 242 51.47 -8.90 -7.42
C ASP A 242 52.86 -9.18 -6.84
N ALA A 243 53.20 -10.46 -6.71
CA ALA A 243 54.56 -10.88 -6.38
C ALA A 243 54.94 -12.18 -7.10
N SER A 244 54.85 -12.23 -8.43
CA SER A 244 55.64 -13.18 -9.24
C SER A 244 55.70 -12.79 -10.73
N LEU A 245 56.48 -11.75 -11.07
CA LEU A 245 56.85 -11.45 -12.47
C LEU A 245 58.36 -11.60 -12.65
N GLY A 246 58.84 -12.83 -12.44
CA GLY A 246 60.26 -13.16 -12.50
C GLY A 246 60.56 -14.52 -13.14
N ALA A 247 59.86 -14.86 -14.24
CA ALA A 247 60.26 -15.85 -15.26
C ALA A 247 59.03 -16.22 -16.14
N MET A 248 58.75 -15.46 -17.21
CA MET A 248 57.73 -15.84 -18.20
C MET A 248 58.32 -15.79 -19.62
N LYS A 249 57.95 -16.76 -20.48
CA LYS A 249 58.43 -16.86 -21.85
C LYS A 249 57.82 -15.75 -22.72
N GLU A 250 58.49 -15.37 -23.82
CA GLU A 250 58.08 -14.28 -24.73
C GLU A 250 56.65 -14.45 -25.30
N GLY A 251 56.20 -15.71 -25.46
CA GLY A 251 54.82 -16.06 -25.84
C GLY A 251 53.78 -15.73 -24.76
N ASP A 252 54.10 -15.90 -23.47
CA ASP A 252 53.20 -15.62 -22.35
C ASP A 252 52.96 -14.11 -22.18
N LEU A 253 54.00 -13.30 -22.40
CA LEU A 253 53.91 -11.83 -22.37
C LEU A 253 53.00 -11.30 -23.49
N THR A 254 53.09 -11.91 -24.68
CA THR A 254 52.24 -11.56 -25.83
C THR A 254 50.78 -11.94 -25.56
N LYS A 255 50.55 -13.13 -24.98
CA LYS A 255 49.23 -13.61 -24.55
C LYS A 255 48.57 -12.67 -23.53
N ILE A 256 49.31 -12.27 -22.48
CA ILE A 256 48.86 -11.33 -21.44
C ILE A 256 48.51 -9.96 -22.06
N GLY A 257 49.29 -9.47 -23.02
CA GLY A 257 49.01 -8.21 -23.70
C GLY A 257 47.75 -8.26 -24.57
N LEU A 258 47.51 -9.38 -25.26
CA LEU A 258 46.35 -9.56 -26.11
C LEU A 258 45.06 -9.72 -25.31
N ILE A 259 45.08 -10.49 -24.22
CA ILE A 259 43.89 -10.69 -23.39
C ILE A 259 43.48 -9.40 -22.66
N LYS A 260 44.45 -8.62 -22.17
CA LYS A 260 44.19 -7.29 -21.58
C LYS A 260 43.47 -6.35 -22.56
N ARG A 261 43.92 -6.31 -23.82
CA ARG A 261 43.23 -5.52 -24.86
C ARG A 261 41.84 -6.06 -25.15
N ALA A 262 41.67 -7.38 -25.14
CA ALA A 262 40.37 -8.01 -25.37
C ALA A 262 39.35 -7.58 -24.30
N PHE A 263 39.76 -7.50 -23.02
CA PHE A 263 38.93 -6.95 -21.94
C PHE A 263 38.70 -5.43 -22.08
N MET A 264 39.69 -4.65 -22.54
CA MET A 264 39.45 -3.22 -22.83
C MET A 264 38.36 -3.01 -23.87
N PHE A 265 38.36 -3.80 -24.94
CA PHE A 265 37.30 -3.74 -25.96
C PHE A 265 35.92 -4.18 -25.41
N ILE A 266 35.88 -5.06 -24.42
CA ILE A 266 34.62 -5.39 -23.71
C ILE A 266 34.10 -4.18 -22.95
N THR A 267 34.98 -3.44 -22.26
CA THR A 267 34.61 -2.22 -21.54
C THR A 267 34.18 -1.08 -22.46
N GLU A 268 34.79 -0.98 -23.65
CA GLU A 268 34.45 0.00 -24.69
C GLU A 268 33.25 -0.41 -25.55
N GLU A 269 32.57 -1.51 -25.20
CA GLU A 269 31.43 -2.09 -25.94
C GLU A 269 31.76 -2.48 -27.40
N GLU A 270 33.04 -2.66 -27.72
CA GLU A 270 33.54 -3.09 -29.02
C GLU A 270 33.58 -4.63 -29.14
N TRP A 271 32.41 -5.26 -29.07
CA TRP A 271 32.23 -6.72 -29.01
C TRP A 271 32.97 -7.50 -30.10
N SER A 272 32.97 -6.96 -31.33
CA SER A 272 33.63 -7.59 -32.48
C SER A 272 35.17 -7.56 -32.35
N HIS A 273 35.73 -6.47 -31.82
CA HIS A 273 37.17 -6.37 -31.56
C HIS A 273 37.56 -7.25 -30.37
N ALA A 274 36.77 -7.28 -29.30
CA ALA A 274 36.97 -8.18 -28.18
C ALA A 274 37.04 -9.65 -28.63
N LYS A 275 36.08 -10.12 -29.42
CA LYS A 275 36.08 -11.49 -29.97
C LYS A 275 37.31 -11.78 -30.85
N ARG A 276 37.70 -10.82 -31.70
CA ARG A 276 38.87 -10.97 -32.57
C ARG A 276 40.18 -11.06 -31.78
N TYR A 277 40.31 -10.28 -30.71
CA TYR A 277 41.50 -10.32 -29.86
C TYR A 277 41.54 -11.56 -28.96
N ALA A 278 40.38 -12.03 -28.48
CA ALA A 278 40.26 -13.32 -27.83
C ALA A 278 40.64 -14.48 -28.79
N GLU A 279 40.25 -14.42 -30.06
CA GLU A 279 40.65 -15.45 -31.05
C GLU A 279 42.17 -15.50 -31.24
N LYS A 280 42.85 -14.34 -31.28
CA LYS A 280 44.32 -14.29 -31.34
C LYS A 280 44.99 -14.91 -30.11
N VAL A 281 44.36 -14.82 -28.94
CA VAL A 281 44.82 -15.51 -27.73
C VAL A 281 44.64 -17.01 -27.90
N LEU A 282 43.51 -17.46 -28.46
CA LEU A 282 43.22 -18.87 -28.71
C LEU A 282 44.09 -19.50 -29.82
N ASP A 283 44.57 -18.70 -30.78
CA ASP A 283 45.55 -19.13 -31.79
C ASP A 283 46.91 -19.49 -31.15
N ILE A 284 47.25 -18.83 -30.02
CA ILE A 284 48.48 -19.06 -29.26
C ILE A 284 48.26 -20.19 -28.23
N ASP A 285 47.13 -20.17 -27.54
CA ASP A 285 46.73 -21.16 -26.56
C ASP A 285 45.23 -21.51 -26.71
N PRO A 286 44.90 -22.63 -27.38
CA PRO A 286 43.51 -23.04 -27.61
C PRO A 286 42.72 -23.36 -26.33
N GLN A 287 43.41 -23.51 -25.20
CA GLN A 287 42.85 -23.82 -23.88
C GLN A 287 42.94 -22.60 -22.94
N ASP A 288 42.94 -21.38 -23.47
CA ASP A 288 42.91 -20.19 -22.62
C ASP A 288 41.49 -19.87 -22.11
N GLY A 289 41.26 -20.05 -20.81
CA GLY A 289 39.96 -19.79 -20.19
C GLY A 289 39.53 -18.32 -20.18
N GLU A 290 40.46 -17.37 -20.07
CA GLU A 290 40.15 -15.94 -20.07
C GLU A 290 39.66 -15.47 -21.44
N ALA A 291 40.24 -15.97 -22.53
CA ALA A 291 39.78 -15.69 -23.89
C ALA A 291 38.36 -16.22 -24.13
N TYR A 292 38.04 -17.40 -23.60
CA TYR A 292 36.66 -17.91 -23.65
C TYR A 292 35.70 -17.06 -22.80
N LEU A 293 36.14 -16.54 -21.65
CA LEU A 293 35.32 -15.61 -20.85
C LEU A 293 35.02 -14.32 -21.61
N VAL A 294 36.03 -13.72 -22.25
CA VAL A 294 35.85 -12.52 -23.10
C VAL A 294 34.84 -12.79 -24.23
N LYS A 295 34.92 -13.96 -24.88
CA LYS A 295 33.95 -14.34 -25.92
C LYS A 295 32.53 -14.50 -25.35
N ALA A 296 32.38 -15.08 -24.17
CA ALA A 296 31.09 -15.19 -23.49
C ALA A 296 30.49 -13.83 -23.15
N MET A 297 31.31 -12.91 -22.61
CA MET A 297 30.90 -11.53 -22.31
C MET A 297 30.50 -10.78 -23.58
N ALA A 298 31.25 -10.95 -24.68
CA ALA A 298 30.91 -10.35 -25.98
C ALA A 298 29.69 -10.98 -26.67
N ASP A 299 29.38 -12.26 -26.41
CA ASP A 299 28.15 -12.90 -26.89
C ASP A 299 26.92 -12.34 -26.18
N LEU A 300 27.05 -12.10 -24.87
CA LEU A 300 25.98 -11.56 -24.02
C LEU A 300 25.93 -10.04 -24.02
N ARG A 301 26.90 -9.38 -24.66
CA ARG A 301 27.07 -7.92 -24.71
C ARG A 301 27.08 -7.29 -23.31
N VAL A 302 27.86 -7.89 -22.42
CA VAL A 302 28.06 -7.40 -21.05
C VAL A 302 29.49 -6.92 -20.89
N SER A 303 29.67 -5.69 -20.41
CA SER A 303 30.99 -5.11 -20.16
C SER A 303 31.60 -5.58 -18.82
N HIS A 304 30.77 -6.07 -17.91
CA HIS A 304 31.17 -6.66 -16.64
C HIS A 304 30.22 -7.79 -16.26
N LEU A 305 30.70 -8.81 -15.52
CA LEU A 305 29.85 -9.92 -15.08
C LEU A 305 28.65 -9.44 -14.27
N GLY A 306 28.82 -8.39 -13.46
CA GLY A 306 27.75 -7.75 -12.69
C GLY A 306 26.54 -7.24 -13.48
N LEU A 307 26.67 -7.07 -14.81
CA LEU A 307 25.59 -6.60 -15.69
C LEU A 307 24.79 -7.74 -16.32
N ILE A 308 25.11 -8.99 -16.01
CA ILE A 308 24.34 -10.15 -16.46
C ILE A 308 22.99 -10.12 -15.75
N SER A 309 21.94 -9.85 -16.52
CA SER A 309 20.56 -9.82 -16.05
C SER A 309 19.96 -11.21 -15.85
N ASP A 310 20.47 -12.22 -16.55
CA ASP A 310 20.05 -13.63 -16.44
C ASP A 310 21.28 -14.54 -16.34
N VAL A 311 21.55 -15.01 -15.13
CA VAL A 311 22.69 -15.89 -14.85
C VAL A 311 22.56 -17.25 -15.55
N THR A 312 21.35 -17.69 -15.89
CA THR A 312 21.12 -18.97 -16.58
C THR A 312 21.56 -18.89 -18.03
N VAL A 313 21.37 -17.74 -18.68
CA VAL A 313 21.86 -17.50 -20.04
C VAL A 313 23.39 -17.42 -20.05
N PHE A 314 24.00 -16.85 -19.01
CA PHE A 314 25.45 -16.86 -18.84
C PHE A 314 26.01 -18.26 -18.58
N GLU A 315 25.39 -19.02 -17.67
CA GLU A 315 25.80 -20.38 -17.34
C GLU A 315 25.68 -21.32 -18.55
N ASN A 316 24.61 -21.19 -19.34
CA ASN A 316 24.39 -22.03 -20.53
C ASN A 316 25.18 -21.57 -21.77
N ASN A 317 25.89 -20.44 -21.71
CA ASN A 317 26.67 -19.97 -22.85
C ASN A 317 27.84 -20.94 -23.16
N PRO A 318 28.00 -21.41 -24.41
CA PRO A 318 29.05 -22.36 -24.77
C PRO A 318 30.48 -21.88 -24.47
N ASN A 319 30.73 -20.58 -24.54
CA ASN A 319 32.02 -19.98 -24.20
C ASN A 319 32.21 -19.88 -22.68
N THR A 320 31.16 -19.64 -21.88
CA THR A 320 31.24 -19.73 -20.41
C THR A 320 31.60 -21.14 -19.96
N GLN A 321 31.00 -22.16 -20.58
CA GLN A 321 31.33 -23.56 -20.30
C GLN A 321 32.78 -23.90 -20.65
N LYS A 322 33.32 -23.33 -21.73
CA LYS A 322 34.74 -23.48 -22.09
C LYS A 322 35.66 -22.68 -21.14
N ALA A 323 35.25 -21.50 -20.68
CA ALA A 323 35.97 -20.73 -19.69
C ALA A 323 36.05 -21.48 -18.35
N LEU A 324 34.97 -22.14 -17.93
CA LEU A 324 34.96 -23.03 -16.77
C LEU A 324 35.81 -24.28 -16.99
N ARG A 325 35.82 -24.86 -18.19
CA ARG A 325 36.59 -26.08 -18.50
C ARG A 325 38.10 -25.85 -18.57
N TYR A 326 38.53 -24.73 -19.16
CA TYR A 326 39.93 -24.44 -19.45
C TYR A 326 40.53 -23.33 -18.58
N GLY A 327 39.72 -22.68 -17.74
CA GLY A 327 40.17 -21.64 -16.82
C GLY A 327 41.05 -22.14 -15.69
N SER A 328 41.88 -21.23 -15.17
CA SER A 328 42.61 -21.43 -13.93
C SER A 328 41.64 -21.69 -12.76
N ASP A 329 42.15 -22.26 -11.66
CA ASP A 329 41.32 -22.47 -10.47
C ASP A 329 40.75 -21.15 -9.93
N ALA A 330 41.52 -20.05 -10.04
CA ALA A 330 41.08 -18.70 -9.69
C ALA A 330 39.93 -18.22 -10.60
N LEU A 331 40.08 -18.34 -11.93
CA LEU A 331 39.03 -17.93 -12.87
C LEU A 331 37.74 -18.74 -12.70
N ARG A 332 37.86 -20.05 -12.44
CA ARG A 332 36.71 -20.91 -12.13
C ARG A 332 36.04 -20.50 -10.83
N ALA A 333 36.82 -20.16 -9.79
CA ALA A 333 36.29 -19.67 -8.53
C ALA A 333 35.56 -18.33 -8.70
N ASP A 334 36.09 -17.41 -9.52
CA ASP A 334 35.47 -16.12 -9.79
C ASP A 334 34.14 -16.25 -10.54
N ILE A 335 34.10 -17.05 -11.61
CA ILE A 335 32.86 -17.30 -12.38
C ILE A 335 31.80 -17.98 -11.51
N ASN A 336 32.16 -19.04 -10.77
CA ASN A 336 31.22 -19.74 -9.90
C ASN A 336 30.80 -18.89 -8.69
N GLY A 337 31.71 -18.08 -8.16
CA GLY A 337 31.43 -17.14 -7.08
C GLY A 337 30.43 -16.08 -7.51
N TYR A 338 30.56 -15.55 -8.72
CA TYR A 338 29.58 -14.65 -9.31
C TYR A 338 28.21 -15.32 -9.48
N ILE A 339 28.15 -16.52 -10.04
CA ILE A 339 26.90 -17.28 -10.23
C ILE A 339 26.21 -17.53 -8.88
N ALA A 340 26.98 -17.91 -7.86
CA ALA A 340 26.46 -18.15 -6.51
C ALA A 340 25.97 -16.85 -5.85
N ALA A 341 26.72 -15.76 -5.97
CA ALA A 341 26.34 -14.46 -5.43
C ALA A 341 25.02 -13.96 -6.05
N TYR A 342 24.88 -14.04 -7.38
CA TYR A 342 23.65 -13.69 -8.07
C TYR A 342 22.47 -14.55 -7.59
N LYS A 343 22.61 -15.89 -7.57
CA LYS A 343 21.55 -16.80 -7.11
C LYS A 343 21.15 -16.54 -5.65
N SER A 344 22.12 -16.17 -4.79
CA SER A 344 21.85 -15.85 -3.39
C SER A 344 21.13 -14.50 -3.20
N ALA A 345 21.49 -13.48 -3.98
CA ALA A 345 20.83 -12.17 -3.97
C ALA A 345 19.40 -12.26 -4.49
N GLU A 346 19.17 -13.05 -5.54
CA GLU A 346 17.84 -13.29 -6.09
C GLU A 346 16.94 -14.07 -5.10
N MET A 347 17.50 -15.08 -4.43
CA MET A 347 16.77 -15.82 -3.38
C MET A 347 16.44 -14.94 -2.17
N MET A 348 17.31 -14.00 -1.79
CA MET A 348 17.02 -13.02 -0.76
C MET A 348 15.92 -12.05 -1.17
N ARG A 349 15.94 -11.54 -2.41
CA ARG A 349 14.88 -10.67 -2.95
C ARG A 349 13.51 -11.35 -2.94
N ILE A 350 13.45 -12.60 -3.39
CA ILE A 350 12.21 -13.39 -3.38
C ILE A 350 11.71 -13.56 -1.94
N LYS A 351 12.60 -13.89 -1.01
CA LYS A 351 12.25 -14.08 0.40
C LYS A 351 11.78 -12.79 1.08
N GLU A 352 12.44 -11.67 0.81
CA GLU A 352 12.04 -10.34 1.31
C GLU A 352 10.67 -9.93 0.78
N GLU A 353 10.39 -10.22 -0.49
CA GLU A 353 9.09 -9.97 -1.10
C GLU A 353 7.98 -10.86 -0.52
N GLU A 354 8.27 -12.13 -0.24
CA GLU A 354 7.37 -13.05 0.47
C GLU A 354 7.10 -12.58 1.91
N GLU A 355 8.13 -12.13 2.63
CA GLU A 355 7.99 -11.59 3.99
C GLU A 355 7.21 -10.26 4.00
N ARG A 356 7.40 -9.39 3.00
CA ARG A 356 6.61 -8.17 2.82
C ARG A 356 5.12 -8.51 2.61
N LYS A 357 4.81 -9.43 1.69
CA LYS A 357 3.43 -9.88 1.44
C LYS A 357 2.79 -10.46 2.70
N LYS A 358 3.53 -11.25 3.47
CA LYS A 358 3.05 -11.83 4.74
C LYS A 358 2.78 -10.76 5.80
N LYS A 359 3.62 -9.72 5.89
CA LYS A 359 3.39 -8.59 6.80
C LYS A 359 2.19 -7.73 6.38
N GLU A 360 2.02 -7.49 5.09
CA GLU A 360 0.85 -6.79 4.54
C GLU A 360 -0.45 -7.56 4.80
N GLU A 361 -0.43 -8.89 4.64
CA GLU A 361 -1.56 -9.78 4.96
C GLU A 361 -1.89 -9.78 6.46
N GLN A 362 -0.86 -9.84 7.31
CA GLN A 362 -1.04 -9.78 8.77
C GLN A 362 -1.58 -8.42 9.23
N ALA A 363 -1.07 -7.30 8.69
CA ALA A 363 -1.57 -5.96 8.99
C ALA A 363 -3.03 -5.77 8.52
N ALA A 364 -3.40 -6.34 7.37
CA ALA A 364 -4.77 -6.34 6.89
C ALA A 364 -5.70 -7.16 7.80
N GLN A 365 -5.23 -8.31 8.31
CA GLN A 365 -5.98 -9.14 9.24
C GLN A 365 -6.18 -8.46 10.60
N GLU A 366 -5.14 -7.84 11.17
CA GLU A 366 -5.24 -7.08 12.42
C GLU A 366 -6.16 -5.85 12.29
N ALA A 367 -6.16 -5.19 11.13
CA ALA A 367 -7.10 -4.12 10.82
C ALA A 367 -8.56 -4.62 10.72
N ALA A 368 -8.77 -5.78 10.08
CA ALA A 368 -10.08 -6.41 10.00
C ALA A 368 -10.61 -6.83 11.38
N GLU A 369 -9.76 -7.39 12.23
CA GLU A 369 -10.12 -7.77 13.61
C GLU A 369 -10.49 -6.55 14.47
N LYS A 370 -9.79 -5.42 14.31
CA LYS A 370 -10.17 -4.15 14.97
C LYS A 370 -11.54 -3.64 14.50
N VAL A 371 -11.85 -3.77 13.21
CA VAL A 371 -13.15 -3.38 12.65
C VAL A 371 -14.26 -4.31 13.14
N ILE A 372 -14.03 -5.62 13.16
CA ILE A 372 -14.96 -6.62 13.72
C ILE A 372 -15.22 -6.34 15.19
N ALA A 373 -14.18 -6.11 15.99
CA ALA A 373 -14.31 -5.78 17.41
C ALA A 373 -15.18 -4.53 17.62
N THR A 374 -14.98 -3.50 16.79
CA THR A 374 -15.75 -2.24 16.80
C THR A 374 -17.23 -2.47 16.44
N LEU A 375 -17.51 -3.35 15.48
CA LEU A 375 -18.87 -3.72 15.04
C LEU A 375 -19.60 -4.59 16.07
N THR A 376 -18.90 -5.46 16.80
CA THR A 376 -19.50 -6.27 17.88
C THR A 376 -19.78 -5.49 19.17
N SER A 377 -19.12 -4.35 19.40
CA SER A 377 -19.29 -3.58 20.64
C SER A 377 -20.37 -2.48 20.59
N GLY A 378 -21.05 -2.23 19.46
CA GLY A 378 -22.01 -1.12 19.39
C GLY A 378 -23.01 -1.12 18.22
N GLY A 379 -24.08 -1.92 18.32
CA GLY A 379 -25.31 -1.72 17.52
C GLY A 379 -26.10 -2.99 17.21
N GLN A 380 -27.43 -2.99 17.42
CA GLN A 380 -28.34 -4.07 17.02
C GLN A 380 -28.23 -4.38 15.51
N SER A 381 -28.22 -5.68 15.17
CA SER A 381 -28.19 -6.16 13.78
C SER A 381 -29.41 -5.68 12.97
N LEU A 382 -29.24 -5.54 11.64
CA LEU A 382 -30.31 -5.09 10.75
C LEU A 382 -31.52 -6.03 10.74
N ALA A 383 -31.29 -7.34 10.91
CA ALA A 383 -32.34 -8.35 11.05
C ALA A 383 -33.17 -8.13 12.33
N GLN A 384 -32.51 -7.74 13.43
CA GLN A 384 -33.18 -7.46 14.69
C GLN A 384 -33.98 -6.15 14.61
N LYS A 385 -33.43 -5.11 13.96
CA LYS A 385 -34.18 -3.86 13.68
C LYS A 385 -35.43 -4.11 12.83
N TYR A 386 -35.39 -5.01 11.86
CA TYR A 386 -36.56 -5.39 11.06
C TYR A 386 -37.61 -6.16 11.90
N ALA A 387 -37.17 -7.10 12.73
CA ALA A 387 -38.06 -7.84 13.62
C ALA A 387 -38.79 -6.90 14.60
N ASP A 388 -38.05 -5.97 15.23
CA ASP A 388 -38.58 -4.99 16.17
C ASP A 388 -39.57 -4.04 15.48
N ALA A 389 -39.24 -3.55 14.28
CA ALA A 389 -40.13 -2.69 13.49
C ALA A 389 -41.41 -3.41 13.06
N LYS A 390 -41.34 -4.69 12.68
CA LYS A 390 -42.51 -5.52 12.33
C LYS A 390 -43.42 -5.75 13.53
N GLN A 391 -42.83 -6.00 14.71
CA GLN A 391 -43.59 -6.13 15.95
C GLN A 391 -44.29 -4.82 16.32
N LYS A 392 -43.60 -3.68 16.17
CA LYS A 392 -44.16 -2.34 16.39
C LYS A 392 -45.32 -2.04 15.44
N LEU A 393 -45.17 -2.37 14.15
CA LEU A 393 -46.23 -2.23 13.15
C LEU A 393 -47.48 -3.04 13.51
N SER A 394 -47.31 -4.28 13.96
CA SER A 394 -48.42 -5.13 14.40
C SER A 394 -49.19 -4.51 15.56
N LYS A 395 -48.48 -3.98 16.57
CA LYS A 395 -49.11 -3.31 17.72
C LYS A 395 -49.88 -2.05 17.29
N LEU A 396 -49.30 -1.22 16.42
CA LEU A 396 -49.96 -0.01 15.94
C LEU A 396 -51.22 -0.27 15.12
N ASN A 397 -51.25 -1.34 14.31
CA ASN A 397 -52.48 -1.72 13.59
C ASN A 397 -53.60 -2.05 14.59
N GLN A 398 -53.31 -2.87 15.60
CA GLN A 398 -54.30 -3.24 16.63
C GLN A 398 -54.83 -2.02 17.40
N ILE A 399 -53.96 -1.04 17.69
CA ILE A 399 -54.38 0.22 18.34
C ILE A 399 -55.32 1.01 17.41
N CYS A 400 -54.96 1.18 16.14
CA CYS A 400 -55.76 1.97 15.19
C CYS A 400 -57.14 1.33 14.91
N ASP A 401 -57.19 0.00 14.81
CA ASP A 401 -58.42 -0.75 14.50
C ASP A 401 -59.41 -0.66 15.66
N ASN A 402 -58.92 -0.73 16.90
CA ASN A 402 -59.75 -0.73 18.10
C ASN A 402 -59.90 0.65 18.76
N TYR A 403 -59.32 1.70 18.18
CA TYR A 403 -59.19 3.02 18.81
C TYR A 403 -60.54 3.59 19.25
N ASP A 404 -61.52 3.62 18.34
CA ASP A 404 -62.83 4.20 18.60
C ASP A 404 -63.60 3.44 19.69
N GLU A 405 -63.52 2.11 19.67
CA GLU A 405 -64.16 1.26 20.68
C GLU A 405 -63.56 1.48 22.07
N ILE A 406 -62.23 1.60 22.15
CA ILE A 406 -61.53 1.86 23.41
C ILE A 406 -61.87 3.26 23.93
N VAL A 407 -61.92 4.28 23.08
CA VAL A 407 -62.32 5.64 23.48
C VAL A 407 -63.74 5.66 24.04
N VAL A 408 -64.71 4.99 23.37
CA VAL A 408 -66.08 4.86 23.88
C VAL A 408 -66.11 4.15 25.23
N ARG A 409 -65.29 3.11 25.41
CA ARG A 409 -65.16 2.40 26.69
C ARG A 409 -64.58 3.29 27.79
N ILE A 410 -63.56 4.09 27.49
CA ILE A 410 -62.98 5.06 28.43
C ILE A 410 -64.02 6.10 28.84
N GLN A 411 -64.79 6.65 27.88
CA GLN A 411 -65.85 7.62 28.18
C GLN A 411 -66.90 7.02 29.13
N LYS A 412 -67.33 5.78 28.87
CA LYS A 412 -68.30 5.07 29.73
C LYS A 412 -67.75 4.83 31.15
N LEU A 413 -66.52 4.35 31.26
CA LEU A 413 -65.86 4.11 32.55
C LEU A 413 -65.63 5.42 33.32
N THR A 414 -65.27 6.49 32.62
CA THR A 414 -65.08 7.82 33.21
C THR A 414 -66.40 8.35 33.77
N ALA A 415 -67.49 8.22 33.02
CA ALA A 415 -68.82 8.60 33.50
C ALA A 415 -69.25 7.79 34.74
N GLN A 416 -68.97 6.48 34.77
CA GLN A 416 -69.22 5.65 35.95
C GLN A 416 -68.39 6.10 37.15
N ARG A 417 -67.09 6.35 36.94
CA ARG A 417 -66.18 6.84 37.97
C ARG A 417 -66.66 8.16 38.56
N THR A 418 -67.07 9.12 37.71
CA THR A 418 -67.59 10.42 38.18
C THR A 418 -68.82 10.23 39.07
N LYS A 419 -69.77 9.39 38.65
CA LYS A 419 -70.97 9.09 39.45
C LYS A 419 -70.64 8.41 40.79
N THR A 420 -69.71 7.44 40.79
CA THR A 420 -69.27 6.76 42.02
C THR A 420 -68.49 7.72 42.94
N THR A 421 -67.71 8.64 42.37
CA THR A 421 -67.00 9.69 43.12
C THR A 421 -67.99 10.64 43.80
N GLU A 422 -69.02 11.10 43.07
CA GLU A 422 -70.09 11.95 43.62
C GLU A 422 -70.78 11.26 44.80
N LYS A 423 -71.15 9.98 44.65
CA LYS A 423 -71.74 9.15 45.72
C LYS A 423 -70.82 9.05 46.94
N LEU A 424 -69.52 8.87 46.74
CA LEU A 424 -68.54 8.83 47.83
C LEU A 424 -68.48 10.17 48.59
N THR A 425 -68.49 11.30 47.90
CA THR A 425 -68.57 12.63 48.52
C THR A 425 -69.83 12.80 49.35
N GLU A 426 -70.97 12.33 48.86
CA GLU A 426 -72.25 12.39 49.57
C GLU A 426 -72.22 11.53 50.84
N LEU A 427 -71.74 10.28 50.76
CA LEU A 427 -71.60 9.38 51.91
C LEU A 427 -70.65 9.96 52.97
N ARG A 428 -69.53 10.58 52.55
CA ARG A 428 -68.60 11.25 53.47
C ARG A 428 -69.25 12.47 54.15
N SER A 429 -69.99 13.28 53.40
CA SER A 429 -70.72 14.43 53.96
C SER A 429 -71.77 13.98 54.98
N GLN A 430 -72.51 12.89 54.69
CA GLN A 430 -73.45 12.29 55.65
C GLN A 430 -72.73 11.78 56.90
N TYR A 431 -71.59 11.11 56.75
CA TYR A 431 -70.78 10.63 57.86
C TYR A 431 -70.29 11.77 58.77
N ASP A 432 -69.81 12.86 58.18
CA ASP A 432 -69.32 14.05 58.89
C ASP A 432 -70.45 14.81 59.61
N SER A 433 -71.67 14.75 59.08
CA SER A 433 -72.85 15.38 59.69
C SER A 433 -73.38 14.65 60.95
N LEU A 434 -72.92 13.43 61.21
CA LEU A 434 -73.39 12.61 62.34
C LEU A 434 -72.64 12.91 63.65
N GLY A 435 -73.41 13.15 64.72
CA GLY A 435 -72.90 13.38 66.07
C GLY A 435 -72.29 12.14 66.76
N MET A 436 -71.62 12.35 67.90
CA MET A 436 -70.84 11.33 68.65
C MET A 436 -71.61 10.06 69.06
N PHE A 437 -72.94 10.10 69.11
CA PHE A 437 -73.78 8.98 69.59
C PHE A 437 -74.37 8.09 68.48
N ALA A 438 -74.08 8.37 67.20
CA ALA A 438 -74.60 7.61 66.05
C ALA A 438 -73.72 6.41 65.64
N GLY A 439 -73.15 5.68 66.60
CA GLY A 439 -72.10 4.68 66.34
C GLY A 439 -72.48 3.52 65.40
N LYS A 440 -73.74 3.08 65.41
CA LYS A 440 -74.21 2.02 64.49
C LYS A 440 -74.34 2.53 63.05
N GLU A 441 -74.81 3.76 62.88
CA GLU A 441 -74.98 4.40 61.58
C GLU A 441 -73.63 4.85 60.98
N LYS A 442 -72.72 5.33 61.83
CA LYS A 442 -71.32 5.58 61.43
C LYS A 442 -70.63 4.33 60.92
N LYS A 443 -70.75 3.19 61.62
CA LYS A 443 -70.20 1.90 61.14
C LYS A 443 -70.82 1.43 59.82
N ARG A 444 -72.12 1.68 59.61
CA ARG A 444 -72.80 1.37 58.33
C ARG A 444 -72.20 2.21 57.20
N LEU A 445 -72.10 3.52 57.39
CA LEU A 445 -71.52 4.45 56.42
C LEU A 445 -70.02 4.18 56.18
N GLU A 446 -69.25 3.81 57.21
CA GLU A 446 -67.85 3.38 57.07
C GLU A 446 -67.72 2.17 56.13
N SER A 447 -68.60 1.17 56.28
CA SER A 447 -68.64 0.01 55.38
C SER A 447 -69.00 0.43 53.95
N GLU A 448 -70.04 1.25 53.76
CA GLU A 448 -70.47 1.70 52.43
C GLU A 448 -69.42 2.60 51.75
N ILE A 449 -68.71 3.44 52.51
CA ILE A 449 -67.57 4.23 52.04
C ILE A 449 -66.42 3.31 51.63
N SER A 450 -66.12 2.28 52.42
CA SER A 450 -65.09 1.29 52.09
C SER A 450 -65.41 0.56 50.80
N ASP A 451 -66.63 0.06 50.64
CA ASP A 451 -67.08 -0.65 49.44
C ASP A 451 -67.06 0.27 48.20
N THR A 452 -67.46 1.53 48.36
CA THR A 452 -67.44 2.53 47.27
C THR A 452 -66.01 2.93 46.89
N ASN A 453 -65.06 3.01 47.84
CA ASN A 453 -63.64 3.23 47.55
C ASN A 453 -63.05 2.05 46.75
N GLU A 454 -63.41 0.82 47.11
CA GLU A 454 -62.98 -0.39 46.38
C GLU A 454 -63.53 -0.40 44.94
N GLU A 455 -64.80 -0.02 44.75
CA GLU A 455 -65.39 0.14 43.42
C GLU A 455 -64.65 1.20 42.58
N LEU A 456 -64.28 2.34 43.19
CA LEU A 456 -63.46 3.37 42.52
C LEU A 456 -62.08 2.85 42.15
N TYR A 457 -61.42 2.10 43.02
CA TYR A 457 -60.11 1.50 42.74
C TYR A 457 -60.18 0.55 41.53
N GLN A 458 -61.24 -0.26 41.45
CA GLN A 458 -61.47 -1.16 40.32
C GLN A 458 -61.76 -0.39 39.02
N LEU A 459 -62.52 0.71 39.08
CA LEU A 459 -62.78 1.57 37.92
C LEU A 459 -61.51 2.28 37.45
N ASP A 460 -60.68 2.78 38.36
CA ASP A 460 -59.39 3.42 38.06
C ASP A 460 -58.42 2.44 37.40
N THR A 461 -58.38 1.19 37.88
CA THR A 461 -57.59 0.12 37.27
C THR A 461 -58.06 -0.20 35.85
N LYS A 462 -59.38 -0.25 35.62
CA LYS A 462 -59.97 -0.47 34.28
C LYS A 462 -59.71 0.70 33.33
N LEU A 463 -59.74 1.95 33.85
CA LEU A 463 -59.43 3.15 33.08
C LEU A 463 -57.95 3.19 32.68
N ALA A 464 -57.05 2.87 33.61
CA ALA A 464 -55.62 2.78 33.34
C ALA A 464 -55.32 1.74 32.25
N TYR A 465 -55.90 0.55 32.37
CA TYR A 465 -55.75 -0.51 31.36
C TYR A 465 -56.30 -0.09 29.99
N ALA A 466 -57.48 0.52 29.94
CA ALA A 466 -58.06 1.00 28.69
C ALA A 466 -57.22 2.13 28.05
N SER A 467 -56.62 3.00 28.86
CA SER A 467 -55.75 4.08 28.39
C SER A 467 -54.41 3.53 27.87
N GLU A 468 -53.86 2.51 28.52
CA GLU A 468 -52.64 1.81 28.07
C GLU A 468 -52.84 1.14 26.70
N MET A 469 -54.03 0.59 26.44
CA MET A 469 -54.38 0.02 25.13
C MET A 469 -54.39 1.06 24.00
N LEU A 470 -54.46 2.36 24.30
CA LEU A 470 -54.30 3.43 23.29
C LEU A 470 -52.82 3.76 23.00
N GLY A 471 -51.86 3.15 23.71
CA GLY A 471 -50.43 3.31 23.44
C GLY A 471 -49.89 4.73 23.62
N GLY A 472 -50.58 5.57 24.39
CA GLY A 472 -50.22 6.97 24.63
C GLY A 472 -50.68 7.96 23.55
N TYR A 473 -51.46 7.52 22.55
CA TYR A 473 -52.04 8.39 21.54
C TYR A 473 -53.32 9.05 22.07
N THR A 474 -53.48 10.35 21.79
CA THR A 474 -54.64 11.13 22.26
C THR A 474 -55.71 11.28 21.19
N THR A 475 -55.32 11.19 19.91
CA THR A 475 -56.23 11.19 18.76
C THR A 475 -55.98 10.00 17.83
N LYS A 476 -57.00 9.62 17.07
CA LYS A 476 -56.91 8.55 16.08
C LYS A 476 -55.96 8.93 14.95
N GLU A 477 -55.94 10.20 14.56
CA GLU A 477 -55.07 10.76 13.54
C GLU A 477 -53.59 10.65 13.92
N GLU A 478 -53.23 10.88 15.19
CA GLU A 478 -51.86 10.70 15.69
C GLU A 478 -51.42 9.23 15.60
N ALA A 479 -52.27 8.30 16.02
CA ALA A 479 -52.01 6.87 15.92
C ALA A 479 -51.85 6.42 14.46
N GLN A 480 -52.71 6.90 13.56
CA GLN A 480 -52.66 6.61 12.13
C GLN A 480 -51.39 7.18 11.46
N LYS A 481 -50.97 8.39 11.84
CA LYS A 481 -49.71 8.99 11.34
C LYS A 481 -48.50 8.16 11.77
N ALA A 482 -48.46 7.71 13.02
CA ALA A 482 -47.42 6.82 13.52
C ALA A 482 -47.44 5.45 12.83
N LEU A 483 -48.62 4.93 12.49
CA LEU A 483 -48.78 3.70 11.73
C LEU A 483 -48.22 3.83 10.31
N VAL A 484 -48.53 4.92 9.60
CA VAL A 484 -48.04 5.18 8.23
C VAL A 484 -46.51 5.31 8.23
N ALA A 485 -45.94 6.05 9.19
CA ALA A 485 -44.49 6.18 9.32
C ALA A 485 -43.82 4.82 9.59
N THR A 486 -44.35 4.03 10.54
CA THR A 486 -43.80 2.70 10.87
C THR A 486 -43.97 1.72 9.69
N ARG A 487 -45.04 1.83 8.91
CA ARG A 487 -45.24 1.02 7.69
C ARG A 487 -44.22 1.37 6.61
N ALA A 488 -43.89 2.64 6.44
CA ALA A 488 -42.82 3.09 5.56
C ALA A 488 -41.45 2.57 6.04
N ASP A 489 -41.17 2.66 7.34
CA ASP A 489 -39.93 2.13 7.93
C ASP A 489 -39.80 0.61 7.74
N VAL A 490 -40.87 -0.14 7.95
CA VAL A 490 -40.89 -1.60 7.69
C VAL A 490 -40.73 -1.89 6.20
N ALA A 491 -41.30 -1.10 5.29
CA ALA A 491 -41.10 -1.29 3.85
C ALA A 491 -39.64 -1.00 3.43
N VAL A 492 -39.03 0.03 4.01
CA VAL A 492 -37.61 0.37 3.79
C VAL A 492 -36.71 -0.72 4.37
N LEU A 493 -36.97 -1.19 5.59
CA LEU A 493 -36.22 -2.28 6.23
C LEU A 493 -36.44 -3.62 5.52
N TYR A 494 -37.66 -3.92 5.08
CA TYR A 494 -37.97 -5.10 4.27
C TYR A 494 -37.18 -5.05 2.96
N THR A 495 -37.23 -3.95 2.21
CA THR A 495 -36.43 -3.79 0.97
C THR A 495 -34.93 -3.93 1.21
N ARG A 496 -34.45 -3.53 2.40
CA ARG A 496 -33.05 -3.70 2.82
C ARG A 496 -32.72 -5.13 3.25
N VAL A 497 -33.71 -5.91 3.75
CA VAL A 497 -33.56 -7.29 4.25
C VAL A 497 -33.86 -8.35 3.18
N THR A 498 -34.80 -8.11 2.28
CA THR A 498 -35.34 -9.08 1.30
C THR A 498 -35.04 -8.70 -0.15
N GLY A 499 -34.01 -7.89 -0.39
CA GLY A 499 -33.59 -7.38 -1.70
C GLY A 499 -34.09 -8.23 -2.88
N GLY A 500 -35.11 -7.70 -3.56
CA GLY A 500 -35.82 -8.29 -4.71
C GLY A 500 -35.35 -9.69 -5.13
N VAL A 501 -35.96 -10.70 -4.53
CA VAL A 501 -35.78 -12.12 -4.83
C VAL A 501 -36.11 -12.40 -6.30
N VAL A 502 -35.10 -12.77 -7.08
CA VAL A 502 -35.22 -13.86 -8.06
C VAL A 502 -34.61 -15.08 -7.38
N GLU A 503 -35.41 -16.12 -7.21
CA GLU A 503 -34.96 -17.41 -6.72
C GLU A 503 -34.01 -18.05 -7.73
N SER A 504 -32.71 -17.84 -7.54
CA SER A 504 -31.70 -18.87 -7.78
C SER A 504 -30.48 -18.54 -6.94
N GLU A 505 -30.12 -19.45 -6.05
CA GLU A 505 -28.96 -19.37 -5.19
C GLU A 505 -27.70 -19.01 -6.00
N THR A 506 -26.91 -18.04 -5.51
CA THR A 506 -25.49 -17.72 -5.81
C THR A 506 -25.07 -16.53 -6.69
N GLU A 507 -25.94 -15.61 -7.15
CA GLU A 507 -25.48 -14.49 -8.03
C GLU A 507 -26.04 -13.09 -7.69
N TRP A 508 -25.20 -12.05 -7.88
CA TRP A 508 -25.50 -10.64 -7.58
C TRP A 508 -25.66 -9.82 -8.88
N SER A 509 -26.69 -8.98 -8.94
CA SER A 509 -26.91 -8.00 -10.03
C SER A 509 -26.03 -6.75 -9.91
N PHE A 510 -25.83 -6.02 -11.02
CA PHE A 510 -25.05 -4.76 -11.08
C PHE A 510 -25.36 -3.80 -9.93
N ALA A 511 -26.65 -3.54 -9.69
CA ALA A 511 -27.12 -2.62 -8.65
C ALA A 511 -26.82 -3.12 -7.22
N GLN A 512 -26.74 -4.44 -7.01
CA GLN A 512 -26.39 -5.04 -5.71
C GLN A 512 -24.89 -4.94 -5.42
N ALA A 513 -24.04 -5.17 -6.43
CA ALA A 513 -22.58 -5.02 -6.29
C ALA A 513 -22.16 -3.55 -6.11
N LEU A 514 -22.80 -2.63 -6.86
CA LEU A 514 -22.59 -1.18 -6.74
C LEU A 514 -22.87 -0.68 -5.33
N LYS A 515 -23.94 -1.20 -4.71
CA LYS A 515 -24.34 -0.82 -3.35
C LYS A 515 -23.36 -1.29 -2.28
N VAL A 516 -22.67 -2.43 -2.48
CA VAL A 516 -21.61 -2.90 -1.58
C VAL A 516 -20.33 -2.10 -1.75
N LEU A 517 -19.94 -1.80 -3.00
CA LEU A 517 -18.79 -0.96 -3.30
C LEU A 517 -18.94 0.46 -2.71
N LEU A 518 -20.14 1.07 -2.83
CA LEU A 518 -20.45 2.39 -2.26
C LEU A 518 -20.57 2.40 -0.73
N SER A 519 -20.93 1.26 -0.13
CA SER A 519 -21.08 1.17 1.33
C SER A 519 -19.79 0.75 2.03
N ASN A 520 -18.79 0.23 1.29
CA ASN A 520 -17.53 -0.28 1.85
C ASN A 520 -16.42 -0.28 0.76
N PRO A 521 -15.64 0.82 0.60
CA PRO A 521 -14.65 0.95 -0.47
C PRO A 521 -13.46 -0.03 -0.39
N ARG A 522 -13.33 -0.78 0.71
CA ARG A 522 -12.30 -1.82 0.92
C ARG A 522 -12.83 -2.99 1.76
N VAL A 523 -13.73 -3.83 1.23
CA VAL A 523 -13.94 -5.18 1.79
C VAL A 523 -14.22 -6.20 0.68
N ILE A 524 -13.28 -7.14 0.55
CA ILE A 524 -13.51 -8.52 0.13
C ILE A 524 -14.01 -9.27 1.37
N GLU A 525 -15.22 -9.84 1.30
CA GLU A 525 -15.72 -11.06 1.99
C GLU A 525 -17.24 -10.95 2.25
N ILE A 526 -18.06 -11.74 1.54
CA ILE A 526 -19.17 -12.52 2.15
C ILE A 526 -19.41 -13.78 1.30
N VAL A 527 -19.19 -14.97 1.89
CA VAL A 527 -20.08 -16.14 1.70
C VAL A 527 -20.30 -16.78 3.07
N SER A 528 -21.54 -17.23 3.27
CA SER A 528 -22.21 -17.59 4.52
C SER A 528 -21.64 -18.81 5.28
N GLU A 529 -21.86 -18.77 6.59
CA GLU A 529 -21.70 -19.87 7.55
C GLU A 529 -22.60 -21.07 7.18
N LYS A 530 -22.06 -22.04 6.45
CA LYS A 530 -22.34 -23.49 6.58
C LYS A 530 -21.58 -24.24 5.50
N ASN A 531 -20.36 -24.66 5.83
CA ASN A 531 -19.71 -25.93 5.44
C ASN A 531 -18.21 -25.82 5.71
N LEU A 532 -17.86 -25.79 7.00
CA LEU A 532 -16.49 -26.04 7.44
C LEU A 532 -16.24 -27.55 7.39
N LYS A 533 -15.65 -28.00 6.28
CA LYS A 533 -14.66 -29.09 6.17
C LYS A 533 -14.57 -29.52 4.70
N GLU A 534 -13.59 -28.96 3.99
CA GLU A 534 -12.63 -29.65 3.12
C GLU A 534 -11.93 -28.66 2.15
N VAL A 535 -10.60 -28.62 2.25
CA VAL A 535 -9.59 -28.06 1.32
C VAL A 535 -9.33 -26.53 1.36
N GLY A 536 -8.04 -26.18 1.38
CA GLY A 536 -7.50 -24.86 1.68
C GLY A 536 -7.37 -23.88 0.50
N THR A 537 -7.30 -22.59 0.87
CA THR A 537 -6.59 -21.46 0.23
C THR A 537 -6.95 -21.07 -1.22
N TYR A 538 -8.07 -20.34 -1.40
CA TYR A 538 -8.20 -19.08 -2.18
C TYR A 538 -9.66 -18.56 -2.05
N LYS A 539 -9.86 -17.29 -1.63
CA LYS A 539 -11.16 -16.61 -1.53
C LYS A 539 -11.30 -15.65 -2.74
N GLY A 540 -12.25 -15.89 -3.64
CA GLY A 540 -12.30 -15.35 -5.01
C GLY A 540 -12.73 -13.87 -5.21
N PHE A 541 -12.87 -13.47 -6.47
CA PHE A 541 -13.25 -12.11 -6.91
C PHE A 541 -14.77 -11.82 -6.77
N VAL A 542 -15.12 -10.55 -6.50
CA VAL A 542 -16.51 -10.07 -6.62
C VAL A 542 -16.92 -10.02 -8.09
N LYS A 543 -18.10 -10.56 -8.39
CA LYS A 543 -18.65 -10.63 -9.74
C LYS A 543 -19.78 -9.62 -9.97
N ILE A 544 -19.82 -9.06 -11.17
CA ILE A 544 -20.80 -8.07 -11.61
C ILE A 544 -21.33 -8.45 -12.99
N MET A 545 -22.65 -8.44 -13.18
CA MET A 545 -23.27 -8.55 -14.50
C MET A 545 -23.35 -7.16 -15.14
N PHE A 546 -22.73 -6.93 -16.29
CA PHE A 546 -22.74 -5.62 -16.93
C PHE A 546 -22.55 -5.74 -18.45
N GLY A 547 -23.47 -5.20 -19.25
CA GLY A 547 -23.48 -5.46 -20.70
C GLY A 547 -23.80 -6.91 -21.07
N ARG A 548 -23.94 -7.17 -22.38
CA ARG A 548 -24.36 -8.45 -22.94
C ARG A 548 -23.58 -8.77 -24.20
N TYR A 549 -23.12 -10.00 -24.37
CA TYR A 549 -22.34 -10.41 -25.54
C TYR A 549 -22.63 -11.86 -25.93
N PRO A 550 -22.39 -12.29 -27.18
CA PRO A 550 -22.46 -13.69 -27.55
C PRO A 550 -21.49 -14.57 -26.75
N GLN A 551 -22.00 -15.62 -26.11
CA GLN A 551 -21.16 -16.53 -25.30
C GLN A 551 -21.40 -18.03 -25.60
N THR A 552 -22.47 -18.36 -26.33
CA THR A 552 -22.78 -19.73 -26.75
C THR A 552 -22.24 -20.06 -28.15
N PRO A 553 -22.12 -21.34 -28.55
CA PRO A 553 -21.68 -21.71 -29.91
C PRO A 553 -22.60 -21.18 -31.02
N ARG A 554 -23.87 -20.91 -30.70
CA ARG A 554 -24.89 -20.39 -31.63
C ARG A 554 -24.98 -18.86 -31.63
N SER A 555 -24.03 -18.20 -30.98
CA SER A 555 -23.95 -16.74 -30.87
C SER A 555 -25.14 -16.11 -30.16
N GLU A 556 -25.78 -16.84 -29.23
CA GLU A 556 -26.86 -16.30 -28.40
C GLU A 556 -26.26 -15.29 -27.41
N ILE A 557 -26.92 -14.14 -27.28
CA ILE A 557 -26.48 -13.02 -26.45
C ILE A 557 -26.86 -13.28 -24.99
N SER A 558 -25.86 -13.26 -24.10
CA SER A 558 -26.03 -13.39 -22.66
C SER A 558 -25.25 -12.31 -21.91
N ASP A 559 -25.65 -12.07 -20.67
CA ASP A 559 -25.04 -11.04 -19.83
C ASP A 559 -23.57 -11.36 -19.55
N ILE A 560 -22.70 -10.36 -19.58
CA ILE A 560 -21.27 -10.54 -19.34
C ILE A 560 -21.01 -10.53 -17.83
N GLU A 561 -20.37 -11.58 -17.32
CA GLU A 561 -19.81 -11.62 -15.96
C GLU A 561 -18.47 -10.88 -15.93
N TRP A 562 -18.32 -9.92 -15.02
CA TRP A 562 -17.11 -9.15 -14.77
C TRP A 562 -16.58 -9.41 -13.35
N LEU A 563 -15.27 -9.51 -13.21
CA LEU A 563 -14.54 -9.55 -11.94
C LEU A 563 -14.08 -8.14 -11.59
N VAL A 564 -14.28 -7.72 -10.33
CA VAL A 564 -13.73 -6.46 -9.82
C VAL A 564 -12.27 -6.66 -9.45
N LEU A 565 -11.36 -5.99 -10.14
CA LEU A 565 -9.92 -6.05 -9.88
C LEU A 565 -9.44 -4.99 -8.91
N LYS A 566 -10.04 -3.79 -8.96
CA LYS A 566 -9.68 -2.66 -8.11
C LYS A 566 -10.90 -1.77 -7.87
N SER A 567 -11.08 -1.30 -6.65
CA SER A 567 -12.06 -0.26 -6.31
C SER A 567 -11.34 0.97 -5.78
N GLU A 568 -11.79 2.13 -6.23
CA GLU A 568 -11.47 3.45 -5.71
C GLU A 568 -12.78 4.11 -5.25
N GLU A 569 -12.71 5.25 -4.55
CA GLU A 569 -13.89 5.87 -3.92
C GLU A 569 -15.08 6.02 -4.88
N ASN A 570 -14.83 6.45 -6.13
CA ASN A 570 -15.91 6.75 -7.10
C ASN A 570 -15.83 5.90 -8.38
N ARG A 571 -14.90 4.95 -8.49
CA ARG A 571 -14.73 4.13 -9.70
C ARG A 571 -14.20 2.73 -9.42
N ALA A 572 -14.56 1.76 -10.27
CA ALA A 572 -14.07 0.38 -10.18
C ALA A 572 -13.48 -0.10 -11.51
N LEU A 573 -12.36 -0.84 -11.44
CA LEU A 573 -11.74 -1.55 -12.55
C LEU A 573 -12.34 -2.96 -12.62
N LEU A 574 -12.93 -3.26 -13.76
CA LEU A 574 -13.54 -4.54 -14.08
C LEU A 574 -12.75 -5.26 -15.16
N ILE A 575 -12.73 -6.59 -15.11
CA ILE A 575 -12.30 -7.46 -16.21
C ILE A 575 -13.32 -8.56 -16.45
N SER A 576 -13.58 -8.94 -17.68
CA SER A 576 -14.44 -10.10 -17.98
C SER A 576 -13.93 -11.36 -17.25
N LYS A 577 -14.86 -12.14 -16.67
CA LYS A 577 -14.56 -13.41 -16.01
C LYS A 577 -13.96 -14.40 -17.00
N ASP A 578 -14.64 -14.57 -18.13
CA ASP A 578 -14.27 -15.45 -19.23
C ASP A 578 -13.84 -14.62 -20.45
N ALA A 579 -12.93 -15.16 -21.26
CA ALA A 579 -12.51 -14.51 -22.48
C ALA A 579 -13.62 -14.61 -23.54
N LEU A 580 -14.08 -13.46 -24.02
CA LEU A 580 -15.38 -13.34 -24.70
C LEU A 580 -15.33 -13.69 -26.19
N THR A 581 -14.20 -13.43 -26.86
CA THR A 581 -14.04 -13.66 -28.30
C THR A 581 -12.58 -13.90 -28.65
N SER A 582 -12.31 -14.42 -29.84
CA SER A 582 -10.96 -14.51 -30.41
C SER A 582 -10.78 -13.43 -31.46
N GLN A 583 -9.72 -12.61 -31.34
CA GLN A 583 -9.38 -11.58 -32.30
C GLN A 583 -7.87 -11.51 -32.46
N LYS A 584 -7.39 -11.10 -33.64
CA LYS A 584 -5.99 -10.74 -33.81
C LYS A 584 -5.66 -9.51 -32.98
N TYR A 585 -4.43 -9.44 -32.48
CA TYR A 585 -3.95 -8.24 -31.80
C TYR A 585 -3.87 -7.07 -32.79
N SER A 586 -3.22 -7.27 -33.93
CA SER A 586 -3.13 -6.28 -35.02
C SER A 586 -3.32 -6.95 -36.38
N GLU A 587 -3.91 -6.25 -37.36
CA GLU A 587 -3.96 -6.69 -38.76
C GLU A 587 -2.61 -6.54 -39.48
N SER A 588 -1.68 -5.76 -38.94
CA SER A 588 -0.31 -5.67 -39.48
C SER A 588 0.47 -6.94 -39.16
N ASN A 589 1.36 -7.36 -40.06
CA ASN A 589 2.34 -8.45 -39.84
C ASN A 589 3.61 -8.00 -39.08
N THR A 590 3.59 -6.80 -38.52
CA THR A 590 4.67 -6.22 -37.72
C THR A 590 4.19 -6.00 -36.30
N GLU A 591 5.11 -5.89 -35.35
CA GLU A 591 4.79 -5.40 -34.01
C GLU A 591 4.22 -3.98 -34.12
N VAL A 592 3.09 -3.73 -33.43
CA VAL A 592 2.37 -2.46 -33.47
C VAL A 592 2.10 -2.00 -32.04
N PRO A 593 2.44 -0.75 -31.68
CA PRO A 593 2.15 -0.21 -30.35
C PRO A 593 0.64 -0.11 -30.13
N TRP A 594 0.23 -0.15 -28.86
CA TRP A 594 -1.20 -0.15 -28.49
C TRP A 594 -2.01 0.98 -29.16
N GLU A 595 -1.43 2.18 -29.28
CA GLU A 595 -2.05 3.34 -29.95
C GLU A 595 -2.59 3.01 -31.36
N LYS A 596 -1.82 2.23 -32.14
CA LYS A 596 -2.10 1.88 -33.53
C LYS A 596 -2.73 0.48 -33.67
N CYS A 597 -3.01 -0.19 -32.56
CA CYS A 597 -3.53 -1.55 -32.50
C CYS A 597 -4.97 -1.63 -33.05
N SER A 598 -5.23 -2.56 -33.98
CA SER A 598 -6.59 -2.74 -34.52
C SER A 598 -7.54 -3.37 -33.49
N LEU A 599 -7.04 -4.20 -32.56
CA LEU A 599 -7.83 -4.70 -31.44
C LEU A 599 -8.34 -3.56 -30.54
N ARG A 600 -7.49 -2.56 -30.25
CA ARG A 600 -7.89 -1.36 -29.49
C ARG A 600 -9.06 -0.62 -30.16
N LYS A 601 -8.98 -0.41 -31.47
CA LYS A 601 -10.07 0.21 -32.25
C LYS A 601 -11.34 -0.62 -32.18
N TRP A 602 -11.23 -1.92 -32.40
CA TRP A 602 -12.37 -2.83 -32.32
C TRP A 602 -13.04 -2.80 -30.95
N LEU A 603 -12.27 -2.77 -29.85
CA LEU A 603 -12.79 -2.68 -28.48
C LEU A 603 -13.57 -1.39 -28.23
N ASN A 604 -13.05 -0.25 -28.69
CA ASN A 604 -13.63 1.08 -28.45
C ASN A 604 -14.67 1.51 -29.49
N GLU A 605 -14.90 0.71 -30.55
CA GLU A 605 -15.91 0.98 -31.57
C GLU A 605 -16.94 -0.15 -31.64
N MET A 606 -16.54 -1.32 -32.15
CA MET A 606 -17.47 -2.42 -32.44
C MET A 606 -17.93 -3.13 -31.16
N PHE A 607 -17.01 -3.47 -30.27
CA PHE A 607 -17.33 -4.18 -29.04
C PHE A 607 -18.18 -3.33 -28.11
N ILE A 608 -17.75 -2.11 -27.77
CA ILE A 608 -18.50 -1.26 -26.85
C ILE A 608 -19.92 -0.96 -27.34
N ASN A 609 -20.13 -0.81 -28.65
CA ASN A 609 -21.44 -0.56 -29.24
C ASN A 609 -22.32 -1.81 -29.32
N GLY A 610 -21.71 -2.99 -29.42
CA GLY A 610 -22.43 -4.27 -29.42
C GLY A 610 -22.71 -4.82 -28.02
N ALA A 611 -21.85 -4.50 -27.05
CA ALA A 611 -21.87 -5.08 -25.72
C ALA A 611 -22.67 -4.27 -24.69
N PHE A 612 -22.78 -2.94 -24.87
CA PHE A 612 -23.39 -2.05 -23.88
C PHE A 612 -24.45 -1.15 -24.49
N ASP A 613 -25.52 -0.87 -23.74
CA ASP A 613 -26.53 0.10 -24.14
C ASP A 613 -26.11 1.56 -23.84
N GLU A 614 -26.91 2.53 -24.27
CA GLU A 614 -26.58 3.96 -24.08
C GLU A 614 -26.57 4.43 -22.61
N LYS A 615 -27.23 3.71 -21.69
CA LYS A 615 -27.15 3.99 -20.25
C LYS A 615 -25.85 3.42 -19.68
N GLU A 616 -25.53 2.18 -20.02
CA GLU A 616 -24.31 1.51 -19.59
C GLU A 616 -23.06 2.23 -20.12
N LYS A 617 -23.06 2.69 -21.37
CA LYS A 617 -21.94 3.47 -21.95
C LYS A 617 -21.62 4.77 -21.22
N LYS A 618 -22.60 5.36 -20.49
CA LYS A 618 -22.39 6.55 -19.66
C LYS A 618 -21.70 6.24 -18.35
N ILE A 619 -21.86 5.01 -17.85
CA ILE A 619 -21.20 4.51 -16.65
C ILE A 619 -19.72 4.21 -16.95
N ILE A 620 -19.40 3.79 -18.18
CA ILE A 620 -18.02 3.46 -18.60
C ILE A 620 -17.17 4.75 -18.74
N LEU A 621 -16.08 4.79 -18.00
CA LEU A 621 -15.16 5.92 -17.93
C LEU A 621 -14.14 5.93 -19.09
N SER A 622 -13.87 7.12 -19.62
CA SER A 622 -12.71 7.35 -20.49
C SER A 622 -11.44 7.37 -19.64
N THR A 623 -10.54 6.42 -19.87
CA THR A 623 -9.38 6.18 -19.01
C THR A 623 -8.08 6.50 -19.76
N PRO A 624 -7.17 7.31 -19.19
CA PRO A 624 -5.81 7.42 -19.68
C PRO A 624 -5.07 6.09 -19.53
N VAL A 625 -4.63 5.52 -20.64
CA VAL A 625 -3.86 4.28 -20.70
C VAL A 625 -2.44 4.64 -21.14
N ALA A 626 -1.50 4.52 -20.19
CA ALA A 626 -0.11 4.89 -20.40
C ALA A 626 0.59 3.96 -21.40
N ALA A 627 1.41 4.56 -22.26
CA ALA A 627 2.34 3.87 -23.14
C ALA A 627 3.38 3.06 -22.34
N GLU A 628 3.73 1.86 -22.80
CA GLU A 628 4.66 0.99 -22.09
C GLU A 628 6.01 0.97 -22.77
N LYS A 629 7.06 1.37 -22.05
CA LYS A 629 8.43 1.22 -22.55
C LYS A 629 8.85 -0.24 -22.41
N THR A 630 8.44 -1.11 -23.33
CA THR A 630 8.89 -2.51 -23.33
C THR A 630 10.36 -2.61 -23.77
N PRO A 631 11.20 -3.45 -23.12
CA PRO A 631 12.63 -3.57 -23.44
C PRO A 631 12.95 -4.21 -24.80
N SER A 632 11.95 -4.76 -25.51
CA SER A 632 12.15 -5.50 -26.76
C SER A 632 11.85 -4.66 -28.00
N TYR A 633 12.92 -4.37 -28.75
CA TYR A 633 12.99 -4.14 -30.19
C TYR A 633 12.05 -3.09 -30.83
N SER A 634 12.69 -1.96 -31.19
CA SER A 634 12.31 -0.93 -32.18
C SER A 634 11.43 0.25 -31.73
N ALA A 635 12.13 1.33 -31.41
CA ALA A 635 11.91 2.75 -31.75
C ALA A 635 10.60 3.18 -32.47
N SER A 636 9.42 2.89 -31.92
CA SER A 636 8.23 3.69 -32.17
C SER A 636 7.85 4.47 -30.92
N SER A 637 7.72 5.79 -31.04
CA SER A 637 7.16 6.66 -30.00
C SER A 637 5.77 6.14 -29.62
N GLU A 638 5.67 5.47 -28.47
CA GLU A 638 4.40 5.09 -27.89
C GLU A 638 3.82 6.32 -27.17
N ASN A 639 2.67 6.81 -27.62
CA ASN A 639 1.94 7.85 -26.93
C ASN A 639 0.86 7.25 -26.04
N ASP A 640 0.57 7.94 -24.94
CA ASP A 640 -0.57 7.62 -24.10
C ASP A 640 -1.87 7.69 -24.90
N THR A 641 -2.83 6.84 -24.53
CA THR A 641 -4.14 6.75 -25.18
C THR A 641 -5.25 7.04 -24.19
N ILE A 642 -6.43 7.39 -24.68
CA ILE A 642 -7.65 7.48 -23.88
C ILE A 642 -8.61 6.43 -24.40
N ASP A 643 -8.90 5.43 -23.57
CA ASP A 643 -9.71 4.27 -23.93
C ASP A 643 -10.85 4.07 -22.93
N LYS A 644 -12.00 3.61 -23.41
CA LYS A 644 -13.12 3.17 -22.58
C LYS A 644 -13.03 1.68 -22.26
N ILE A 645 -12.62 0.89 -23.24
CA ILE A 645 -12.40 -0.56 -23.11
C ILE A 645 -10.96 -0.85 -23.54
N PHE A 646 -10.25 -1.63 -22.74
CA PHE A 646 -8.86 -2.02 -23.00
C PHE A 646 -8.62 -3.49 -22.59
N VAL A 647 -7.40 -3.97 -22.77
CA VAL A 647 -6.91 -5.22 -22.15
C VAL A 647 -5.76 -4.86 -21.21
N LEU A 648 -5.56 -5.64 -20.14
CA LEU A 648 -4.52 -5.35 -19.16
C LEU A 648 -3.13 -5.38 -19.80
N ASN A 649 -2.19 -4.66 -19.19
CA ASN A 649 -0.77 -4.89 -19.46
C ASN A 649 -0.20 -6.03 -18.61
N SER A 650 1.06 -6.39 -18.89
CA SER A 650 1.77 -7.45 -18.17
C SER A 650 1.93 -7.18 -16.67
N LEU A 651 2.13 -5.92 -16.26
CA LEU A 651 2.27 -5.54 -14.85
C LEU A 651 0.95 -5.63 -14.08
N GLU A 652 -0.13 -5.10 -14.63
CA GLU A 652 -1.51 -5.15 -14.15
C GLU A 652 -1.99 -6.60 -14.05
N ALA A 653 -1.69 -7.43 -15.05
CA ALA A 653 -2.03 -8.84 -15.01
C ALA A 653 -1.29 -9.58 -13.87
N ASN A 654 -0.02 -9.25 -13.61
CA ASN A 654 0.71 -9.82 -12.47
C ASN A 654 0.24 -9.25 -11.12
N LEU A 655 -0.09 -7.97 -11.07
CA LEU A 655 -0.51 -7.26 -9.86
C LEU A 655 -1.89 -7.74 -9.39
N TYR A 656 -2.86 -7.82 -10.30
CA TYR A 656 -4.26 -8.09 -9.93
C TYR A 656 -4.58 -9.57 -9.78
N PHE A 657 -3.75 -10.46 -10.34
CA PHE A 657 -3.93 -11.91 -10.21
C PHE A 657 -2.75 -12.50 -9.43
N GLY A 658 -2.97 -12.76 -8.14
CA GLY A 658 -1.93 -13.16 -7.17
C GLY A 658 -1.22 -14.50 -7.43
N SER A 659 -1.62 -15.25 -8.48
CA SER A 659 -0.89 -16.42 -8.97
C SER A 659 -1.26 -16.73 -10.43
N ASN A 660 -0.44 -17.57 -11.09
CA ASN A 660 -0.70 -18.01 -12.47
C ASN A 660 -2.05 -18.75 -12.57
N SER A 661 -2.37 -19.64 -11.63
CA SER A 661 -3.63 -20.41 -11.65
C SER A 661 -4.87 -19.54 -11.57
N VAL A 662 -4.80 -18.44 -10.81
CA VAL A 662 -5.88 -17.45 -10.68
C VAL A 662 -5.98 -16.56 -11.93
N ARG A 663 -4.88 -16.37 -12.66
CA ARG A 663 -4.81 -15.59 -13.89
C ARG A 663 -5.25 -16.35 -15.14
N ALA A 664 -5.13 -17.68 -15.11
CA ALA A 664 -5.64 -18.56 -16.14
C ALA A 664 -7.13 -18.26 -16.39
N CYS A 665 -7.53 -18.16 -17.65
CA CYS A 665 -8.87 -17.71 -18.03
C CYS A 665 -9.51 -18.72 -18.98
N GLN A 666 -10.78 -19.01 -18.74
CA GLN A 666 -11.58 -19.85 -19.62
C GLN A 666 -12.13 -19.00 -20.77
N GLY A 667 -12.16 -19.57 -21.98
CA GLY A 667 -12.85 -18.95 -23.10
C GLY A 667 -14.35 -19.27 -23.07
N THR A 668 -15.19 -18.35 -23.53
CA THR A 668 -16.60 -18.66 -23.79
C THR A 668 -16.72 -19.66 -24.94
N ALA A 669 -17.86 -20.33 -25.08
CA ALA A 669 -18.07 -21.25 -26.19
C ALA A 669 -18.11 -20.51 -27.54
N TYR A 670 -18.59 -19.25 -27.54
CA TYR A 670 -18.48 -18.35 -28.69
C TYR A 670 -17.02 -18.03 -29.05
N CYS A 671 -16.18 -17.70 -28.07
CA CYS A 671 -14.74 -17.47 -28.27
C CYS A 671 -14.06 -18.67 -28.94
N ARG A 672 -14.39 -19.89 -28.50
CA ARG A 672 -13.86 -21.13 -29.09
C ARG A 672 -14.31 -21.31 -30.54
N ALA A 673 -15.58 -21.04 -30.85
CA ALA A 673 -16.12 -21.13 -32.21
C ALA A 673 -15.43 -20.16 -33.19
N GLN A 674 -14.86 -19.06 -32.70
CA GLN A 674 -14.11 -18.06 -33.48
C GLN A 674 -12.62 -18.40 -33.67
N GLY A 675 -12.15 -19.58 -33.22
CA GLY A 675 -10.79 -20.06 -33.48
C GLY A 675 -9.78 -19.93 -32.32
N GLY A 676 -10.24 -19.63 -31.10
CA GLY A 676 -9.39 -19.65 -29.90
C GLY A 676 -9.08 -21.09 -29.45
N LEU A 677 -7.99 -21.70 -29.92
CA LEU A 677 -7.51 -23.03 -29.47
C LEU A 677 -6.83 -22.90 -28.09
N THR A 678 -7.08 -23.77 -27.11
CA THR A 678 -6.74 -25.21 -27.11
C THR A 678 -7.77 -26.12 -26.41
N ASP A 679 -7.69 -27.42 -26.74
CA ASP A 679 -8.25 -28.69 -26.22
C ASP A 679 -9.51 -28.68 -25.31
N GLU A 680 -10.40 -29.65 -25.56
CA GLU A 680 -11.74 -29.81 -24.98
C GLU A 680 -11.89 -29.28 -23.54
N ALA A 681 -12.45 -28.07 -23.41
CA ALA A 681 -12.84 -27.38 -22.18
C ALA A 681 -11.72 -26.75 -21.31
N GLY A 682 -10.48 -26.60 -21.80
CA GLY A 682 -9.37 -25.99 -21.06
C GLY A 682 -9.28 -24.45 -21.07
N PRO A 683 -8.43 -23.85 -20.20
CA PRO A 683 -8.08 -22.43 -20.23
C PRO A 683 -7.47 -22.01 -21.57
N CYS A 684 -7.69 -20.75 -21.97
CA CYS A 684 -7.20 -20.19 -23.23
C CYS A 684 -6.11 -19.15 -23.02
N LYS A 685 -5.30 -18.96 -24.07
CA LYS A 685 -4.35 -17.84 -24.15
C LYS A 685 -5.09 -16.54 -24.39
N TRP A 686 -4.72 -15.44 -23.73
CA TRP A 686 -5.38 -14.14 -23.92
C TRP A 686 -4.41 -12.96 -24.01
N TRP A 687 -4.80 -11.94 -24.79
CA TRP A 687 -3.94 -10.80 -25.13
C TRP A 687 -3.71 -9.84 -23.97
N LEU A 688 -2.49 -9.30 -23.91
CA LEU A 688 -2.14 -8.13 -23.12
C LEU A 688 -1.82 -6.95 -24.05
N ARG A 689 -1.97 -5.72 -23.55
CA ARG A 689 -1.64 -4.51 -24.34
C ARG A 689 -0.14 -4.24 -24.42
N SER A 690 0.67 -4.89 -23.56
CA SER A 690 2.14 -4.87 -23.70
C SER A 690 2.52 -5.49 -25.04
N ALA A 691 3.38 -4.82 -25.80
CA ALA A 691 3.75 -5.26 -27.14
C ALA A 691 4.28 -6.71 -27.12
N GLY A 692 3.70 -7.56 -27.96
CA GLY A 692 4.09 -8.96 -28.09
C GLY A 692 3.77 -9.86 -26.88
N ALA A 693 3.00 -9.37 -25.89
CA ALA A 693 2.71 -10.09 -24.66
C ALA A 693 1.32 -10.76 -24.64
N TYR A 694 1.25 -11.89 -23.94
CA TYR A 694 0.00 -12.62 -23.71
C TYR A 694 0.11 -13.44 -22.43
N VAL A 695 -1.04 -13.87 -21.93
CA VAL A 695 -1.15 -14.86 -20.85
C VAL A 695 -1.39 -16.22 -21.46
N SER A 696 -0.60 -17.23 -21.04
CA SER A 696 -0.75 -18.63 -21.45
C SER A 696 -1.93 -19.32 -20.76
N ASP A 697 -2.25 -20.54 -21.20
CA ASP A 697 -3.30 -21.39 -20.61
C ASP A 697 -3.02 -21.76 -19.14
N ASP A 698 -1.76 -21.91 -18.75
CA ASP A 698 -1.33 -22.07 -17.35
C ASP A 698 -1.37 -20.76 -16.54
N GLY A 699 -1.69 -19.64 -17.19
CA GLY A 699 -1.72 -18.30 -16.61
C GLY A 699 -0.37 -17.60 -16.54
N SER A 700 0.73 -18.15 -17.07
CA SER A 700 2.02 -17.47 -17.14
C SER A 700 2.00 -16.29 -18.13
N VAL A 701 2.65 -15.17 -17.78
CA VAL A 701 2.81 -14.02 -18.69
C VAL A 701 4.05 -14.25 -19.57
N ASN A 702 3.87 -14.18 -20.89
CA ASN A 702 4.94 -14.48 -21.85
C ASN A 702 5.12 -13.34 -22.86
N PHE A 703 6.36 -13.17 -23.33
CA PHE A 703 6.76 -12.20 -24.36
C PHE A 703 7.38 -12.98 -25.52
N GLY A 704 6.75 -12.99 -26.70
CA GLY A 704 7.16 -13.91 -27.77
C GLY A 704 6.33 -13.76 -29.04
N GLY A 705 6.40 -12.58 -29.64
CA GLY A 705 5.60 -12.12 -30.78
C GLY A 705 5.85 -12.82 -32.14
N ARG A 706 5.71 -14.14 -32.23
CA ARG A 706 5.35 -14.80 -33.51
C ARG A 706 3.87 -15.17 -33.62
N SER A 707 3.12 -15.12 -32.52
CA SER A 707 1.67 -15.44 -32.49
C SER A 707 0.73 -14.22 -32.61
N VAL A 708 1.23 -13.00 -32.76
CA VAL A 708 0.43 -11.75 -32.87
C VAL A 708 -0.61 -11.82 -34.01
N PHE A 709 -0.35 -12.65 -35.02
CA PHE A 709 -1.11 -12.77 -36.28
C PHE A 709 -2.06 -13.97 -36.32
N ALA A 710 -1.82 -14.97 -35.48
CA ALA A 710 -2.70 -16.10 -35.36
C ALA A 710 -3.89 -15.62 -34.52
N GLY A 711 -5.09 -15.52 -35.09
CA GLY A 711 -6.33 -15.17 -34.38
C GLY A 711 -6.77 -16.27 -33.39
N ILE A 712 -5.80 -16.82 -32.65
CA ILE A 712 -5.90 -17.97 -31.75
C ILE A 712 -5.94 -17.54 -30.28
N ASN A 713 -5.55 -16.31 -29.99
CA ASN A 713 -5.57 -15.76 -28.64
C ASN A 713 -6.91 -15.05 -28.40
N ALA A 714 -7.48 -15.33 -27.25
CA ALA A 714 -8.73 -14.76 -26.80
C ALA A 714 -8.56 -13.31 -26.31
N VAL A 715 -9.67 -12.59 -26.29
CA VAL A 715 -9.77 -11.22 -25.80
C VAL A 715 -10.50 -11.25 -24.47
N ARG A 716 -9.85 -10.66 -23.47
CA ARG A 716 -10.40 -10.50 -22.13
C ARG A 716 -10.52 -9.00 -21.82
N PRO A 717 -11.66 -8.35 -22.18
CA PRO A 717 -11.82 -6.91 -22.00
C PRO A 717 -11.77 -6.50 -20.53
N ALA A 718 -11.23 -5.31 -20.29
CA ALA A 718 -11.21 -4.59 -19.03
C ALA A 718 -11.71 -3.16 -19.22
N LEU A 719 -12.32 -2.58 -18.18
CA LEU A 719 -12.89 -1.23 -18.23
C LEU A 719 -13.00 -0.62 -16.83
N TRP A 720 -13.02 0.71 -16.77
CA TRP A 720 -13.38 1.44 -15.56
C TRP A 720 -14.84 1.88 -15.61
N ILE A 721 -15.57 1.68 -14.52
CA ILE A 721 -16.93 2.21 -14.34
C ILE A 721 -16.95 3.31 -13.28
N ASN A 722 -17.83 4.29 -13.46
CA ASN A 722 -18.23 5.22 -12.42
C ASN A 722 -19.25 4.55 -11.50
N ILE A 723 -18.98 4.55 -10.20
CA ILE A 723 -19.84 3.88 -9.21
C ILE A 723 -21.02 4.79 -8.78
N GLU A 724 -20.93 6.10 -9.04
CA GLU A 724 -21.93 7.11 -8.63
C GLU A 724 -22.91 7.53 -9.75
N ALA A 725 -22.72 7.02 -10.98
CA ALA A 725 -23.41 7.50 -12.20
C ALA A 725 -24.88 7.07 -12.34
#